data_AF-A0A1F5MJS1-F1
#
_entry.id   AF-A0A1F5MJS1-F1
#
_cell.length_a   1.000
_cell.length_b   1.000
_cell.length_c   1.000
_cell.angle_alpha   90.00
_cell.angle_beta   90.00
_cell.angle_gamma   90.00
#
_symmetry.space_group_name_H-M   'P 1'
#
loop_
_entity.id
_entity.type
_entity.pdbx_description
1 polymer ?
#
loop_
_entity_poly.entity_id
_entity_poly.type
_entity_poly.pdbx_seq_one_letter_code
_entity_poly.pdbx_strand_id
1 'polypeptide(L)'
;MAATITFIKSDGTTGTTLSTADATTGWTGPASNADNPFVQGTASLGLKVSAATTWFAYNNGATIDVTNNYLYVWVAVTATLDTHANGGIRIRVATATSTNYGEWHVAGNSGNSVYPGGFVCYSVKLNLTENPFDLTGGTAPTDLTAIQHFGPVFKITQTIMGTQLTCFVDAMRIGTGLRISGATHATPGVFADIIAADEGTVGNRYGVVRDVNGVMMTQGQLIFGDTTGTHFFRDSNKAIVFEKHLKTAASGTPSTTDFFGDGNYKISVVGDTQLRLGNRVGIGTASIGSQPVTINSGSTYRYTFDLSATATDIIQFYGLNVSKADNVYLGSTTNALTGSVVLTGSNTIAFNNANPDTITRAAGSFVTEGFLPGMTITVSGATDTANNTTFTLDAVVALTLTLISTDAVTVRTGETTIAIVGTAVEIIDSTFSNTRRVVRNITSSPNELRNTISFNTDTAAGLDLIDARSTDVNQWKIVQNPGYINTTTATTALTLSNQNFTQATTPYVTLGTNETWTVTNPTWTIVDQTQLNFGGGTLSGASVDEKFSVSSTVQQTSGTKIQNARVKIIEASPTPAIANEGDTDLNGLASFNTLTNNYIGAAANALTTTTHSTFALKVYRYGYLPFTGAQAITAATAPGVTLLADTFQVETVEATAVADGTQKVVIIESAALNQSHSIIKFTGGTGTLNVGNTVTGTTSGATGVVEEIIEGNSTAGTVILKTRNSTSYSGTEALTESGVSSDWAGTLTSSSEKRFYWLVQAGTISGTKRSLQELYDHFQAKLGEATLDTADLWDKVILDGRAEFGTSVQGVATGSPNSFKTIRNAALTHGWLISGLLSLSGLNLYTANDGTTFAPASLVTLQVTVKDVKGTAIQNAQTAIYKSSDNSELLNADTNASGIASVGYTYTADTNIYTRIRKSSTGTTRYFANDSSGTITSSGLNITVTLIEDTIATS
;
A
#
# COMPACT_ATOMS: atom_id res chain seq x y z
N MET A 1 21.30 46.01 7.77
CA MET A 1 21.20 44.54 7.86
C MET A 1 19.74 44.17 7.84
N ALA A 2 19.36 43.18 7.05
CA ALA A 2 17.96 42.74 6.95
C ALA A 2 17.61 41.71 8.01
N ALA A 3 18.57 40.86 8.39
CA ALA A 3 18.44 39.94 9.52
C ALA A 3 18.95 40.53 10.84
N THR A 4 18.31 40.15 11.94
CA THR A 4 18.79 40.31 13.31
C THR A 4 19.71 39.14 13.65
N ILE A 5 20.93 39.45 14.09
CA ILE A 5 21.94 38.45 14.45
C ILE A 5 22.17 38.49 15.96
N THR A 6 22.00 37.35 16.62
CA THR A 6 22.16 37.24 18.08
C THR A 6 23.18 36.17 18.41
N PHE A 7 24.16 36.49 19.25
CA PHE A 7 25.07 35.49 19.83
C PHE A 7 24.31 34.65 20.87
N ILE A 8 24.38 33.33 20.80
CA ILE A 8 23.51 32.41 21.56
C ILE A 8 24.28 31.37 22.37
N LYS A 9 23.60 30.75 23.34
CA LYS A 9 24.04 29.57 24.12
C LYS A 9 23.38 28.27 23.64
N SER A 10 23.82 27.15 24.21
CA SER A 10 23.28 25.81 23.96
C SER A 10 21.80 25.64 24.30
N ASP A 11 21.27 26.41 25.26
CA ASP A 11 19.84 26.44 25.62
C ASP A 11 19.01 27.39 24.74
N GLY A 12 19.65 28.05 23.76
CA GLY A 12 19.02 29.01 22.86
C GLY A 12 18.85 30.41 23.44
N THR A 13 19.33 30.68 24.67
CA THR A 13 19.36 32.05 25.23
C THR A 13 20.52 32.86 24.68
N THR A 14 20.57 34.16 24.98
CA THR A 14 21.67 35.05 24.57
C THR A 14 22.99 34.62 25.22
N GLY A 15 24.06 34.58 24.42
CA GLY A 15 25.41 34.29 24.87
C GLY A 15 25.93 35.27 25.91
N THR A 16 26.87 34.83 26.73
CA THR A 16 27.46 35.63 27.81
C THR A 16 28.76 36.26 27.35
N THR A 17 28.85 37.58 27.41
CA THR A 17 30.14 38.28 27.32
C THR A 17 30.76 38.31 28.72
N LEU A 18 31.92 37.68 28.87
CA LEU A 18 32.66 37.66 30.13
C LEU A 18 33.40 38.98 30.35
N SER A 19 34.18 39.39 29.35
CA SER A 19 34.97 40.61 29.39
C SER A 19 35.29 41.08 27.97
N THR A 20 35.31 42.39 27.75
CA THR A 20 35.84 43.06 26.55
C THR A 20 37.26 43.56 26.74
N ALA A 21 37.91 43.21 27.87
CA ALA A 21 39.30 43.55 28.21
C ALA A 21 39.70 45.04 28.03
N ASP A 22 38.73 45.94 28.05
CA ASP A 22 38.97 47.40 28.05
C ASP A 22 39.54 47.92 29.38
N ALA A 23 39.45 47.12 30.45
CA ALA A 23 39.90 47.47 31.79
C ALA A 23 40.47 46.27 32.55
N THR A 24 41.40 46.54 33.47
CA THR A 24 42.00 45.53 34.36
C THR A 24 41.05 45.02 35.45
N THR A 25 39.89 45.65 35.65
CA THR A 25 38.91 45.26 36.65
C THR A 25 38.46 43.81 36.46
N GLY A 26 38.52 43.02 37.53
CA GLY A 26 38.13 41.61 37.52
C GLY A 26 39.21 40.65 37.01
N TRP A 27 40.34 41.14 36.49
CA TRP A 27 41.42 40.28 36.03
C TRP A 27 42.41 39.96 37.16
N THR A 28 42.87 38.72 37.18
CA THR A 28 43.91 38.20 38.08
C THR A 28 45.15 37.83 37.26
N GLY A 29 46.34 38.15 37.75
CA GLY A 29 47.61 38.04 37.02
C GLY A 29 48.21 39.41 36.67
N PRO A 30 49.39 39.45 36.00
CA PRO A 30 50.10 40.70 35.67
C PRO A 30 49.51 41.38 34.42
N ALA A 31 48.22 41.73 34.45
CA ALA A 31 47.55 42.42 33.34
C ALA A 31 47.81 43.93 33.38
N SER A 32 48.14 44.51 32.22
CA SER A 32 48.26 45.95 32.02
C SER A 32 47.43 46.39 30.81
N ASN A 33 46.76 47.54 30.91
CA ASN A 33 46.04 48.11 29.78
C ASN A 33 47.02 48.39 28.63
N ALA A 34 46.65 47.95 27.43
CA ALA A 34 47.31 48.29 26.20
C ALA A 34 46.30 49.05 25.33
N ASP A 35 46.55 50.34 25.08
CA ASP A 35 45.68 51.16 24.22
C ASP A 35 45.72 50.69 22.74
N ASN A 36 46.69 49.84 22.37
CA ASN A 36 46.85 49.21 21.04
C ASN A 36 47.80 48.00 21.16
N PRO A 37 47.52 46.83 20.55
CA PRO A 37 46.40 46.52 19.64
C PRO A 37 45.16 45.97 20.35
N PHE A 38 43.96 46.25 19.81
CA PHE A 38 42.66 45.71 20.22
C PHE A 38 41.84 45.28 18.98
N VAL A 39 40.84 44.40 19.15
CA VAL A 39 39.92 43.99 18.06
C VAL A 39 38.49 44.47 18.32
N GLN A 40 38.10 44.60 19.58
CA GLN A 40 36.79 45.00 20.06
C GLN A 40 36.92 46.12 21.10
N GLY A 41 35.90 46.98 21.14
CA GLY A 41 35.80 48.01 22.15
C GLY A 41 36.79 49.12 21.88
N THR A 42 37.61 49.43 22.88
CA THR A 42 38.50 50.59 22.91
C THR A 42 39.93 50.26 23.30
N ALA A 43 40.18 49.15 23.99
CA ALA A 43 41.50 48.71 24.42
C ALA A 43 41.55 47.19 24.63
N SER A 44 42.77 46.67 24.75
CA SER A 44 43.01 45.27 25.12
C SER A 44 43.84 45.19 26.40
N LEU A 45 43.91 44.01 27.01
CA LEU A 45 44.88 43.75 28.08
C LEU A 45 46.12 43.07 27.52
N GLY A 46 47.28 43.61 27.86
CA GLY A 46 48.57 43.06 27.48
C GLY A 46 49.39 42.62 28.68
N LEU A 47 50.30 41.68 28.43
CA LEU A 47 51.21 41.11 29.42
C LEU A 47 52.59 40.94 28.79
N LYS A 48 53.65 41.13 29.60
CA LYS A 48 55.01 40.78 29.20
C LYS A 48 55.29 39.32 29.56
N VAL A 49 55.31 38.43 28.57
CA VAL A 49 55.86 37.07 28.71
C VAL A 49 57.27 37.05 28.14
N SER A 50 58.23 36.53 28.91
CA SER A 50 59.65 36.48 28.50
C SER A 50 60.28 35.18 28.98
N ALA A 51 60.61 34.27 28.04
CA ALA A 51 61.23 32.97 28.31
C ALA A 51 60.56 32.17 29.45
N ALA A 52 59.24 32.27 29.55
CA ALA A 52 58.47 31.75 30.67
C ALA A 52 57.03 31.40 30.25
N THR A 53 56.34 30.76 31.19
CA THR A 53 54.90 30.56 31.15
C THR A 53 54.22 31.62 32.01
N THR A 54 53.21 32.31 31.49
CA THR A 54 52.43 33.29 32.25
C THR A 54 50.96 33.28 31.83
N TRP A 55 50.07 33.66 32.74
CA TRP A 55 48.63 33.66 32.56
C TRP A 55 48.02 34.93 33.14
N PHE A 56 46.84 35.29 32.65
CA PHE A 56 45.91 36.13 33.40
C PHE A 56 44.51 35.54 33.22
N ALA A 57 43.66 35.65 34.24
CA ALA A 57 42.31 35.11 34.23
C ALA A 57 41.31 36.13 34.75
N TYR A 58 40.24 36.33 34.01
CA TYR A 58 39.08 37.10 34.41
C TYR A 58 38.27 36.33 35.45
N ASN A 59 38.00 36.96 36.58
CA ASN A 59 37.09 36.49 37.61
C ASN A 59 35.70 37.02 37.32
N ASN A 60 34.76 36.11 36.99
CA ASN A 60 33.37 36.43 36.70
C ASN A 60 32.56 36.89 37.93
N GLY A 61 33.17 36.92 39.12
CA GLY A 61 32.53 37.30 40.39
C GLY A 61 31.65 36.21 41.00
N ALA A 62 31.08 35.33 40.17
CA ALA A 62 30.33 34.15 40.58
C ALA A 62 30.61 32.96 39.66
N THR A 63 30.38 31.75 40.18
CA THR A 63 30.42 30.51 39.40
C THR A 63 29.25 30.45 38.42
N ILE A 64 29.52 29.99 37.21
CA ILE A 64 28.52 29.77 36.16
C ILE A 64 28.66 28.36 35.58
N ASP A 65 27.54 27.79 35.16
CA ASP A 65 27.52 26.59 34.35
C ASP A 65 27.83 26.95 32.89
N VAL A 66 28.87 26.33 32.37
CA VAL A 66 29.37 26.57 31.01
C VAL A 66 29.35 25.30 30.17
N THR A 67 28.76 24.23 30.70
CA THR A 67 28.68 22.93 30.06
C THR A 67 28.03 23.04 28.66
N ASN A 68 28.60 22.35 27.68
CA ASN A 68 28.15 22.29 26.27
C ASN A 68 28.16 23.62 25.49
N ASN A 69 28.77 24.69 26.04
CA ASN A 69 29.02 25.93 25.31
C ASN A 69 30.46 25.95 24.76
N TYR A 70 30.80 27.01 24.04
CA TYR A 70 32.17 27.32 23.62
C TYR A 70 32.65 28.57 24.32
N LEU A 71 33.93 28.54 24.74
CA LEU A 71 34.65 29.72 25.18
C LEU A 71 35.40 30.31 23.99
N TYR A 72 34.98 31.49 23.54
CA TYR A 72 35.65 32.29 22.51
C TYR A 72 36.61 33.27 23.18
N VAL A 73 37.88 33.27 22.77
CA VAL A 73 38.93 34.14 23.34
C VAL A 73 39.75 34.74 22.22
N TRP A 74 39.69 36.06 22.10
CA TRP A 74 40.58 36.81 21.22
C TRP A 74 41.94 37.02 21.88
N VAL A 75 42.99 36.51 21.23
CA VAL A 75 44.37 36.67 21.68
C VAL A 75 45.27 37.15 20.55
N ALA A 76 46.31 37.90 20.92
CA ALA A 76 47.41 38.22 20.02
C ALA A 76 48.75 38.00 20.71
N VAL A 77 49.76 37.61 19.94
CA VAL A 77 51.11 37.37 20.42
C VAL A 77 52.10 37.97 19.43
N THR A 78 53.03 38.78 19.93
CA THR A 78 54.06 39.43 19.10
C THR A 78 55.43 38.79 19.24
N ALA A 79 55.58 37.80 20.13
CA ALA A 79 56.81 37.07 20.38
C ALA A 79 56.72 35.59 19.99
N THR A 80 57.87 34.91 19.92
CA THR A 80 57.93 33.50 19.51
C THR A 80 57.38 32.57 20.58
N LEU A 81 56.21 32.01 20.31
CA LEU A 81 55.58 30.97 21.13
C LEU A 81 56.43 29.71 21.21
N ASP A 82 56.22 28.90 22.24
CA ASP A 82 56.64 27.50 22.24
C ASP A 82 55.78 26.68 21.26
N THR A 83 56.14 25.41 21.07
CA THR A 83 55.38 24.47 20.25
C THR A 83 53.97 24.26 20.84
N HIS A 84 53.02 23.84 19.99
CA HIS A 84 51.66 23.51 20.45
C HIS A 84 51.67 22.40 21.52
N ALA A 85 52.50 21.37 21.34
CA ALA A 85 52.68 20.27 22.29
C ALA A 85 53.20 20.76 23.66
N ASN A 86 54.05 21.79 23.67
CA ASN A 86 54.59 22.37 24.88
C ASN A 86 53.69 23.46 25.51
N GLY A 87 52.50 23.69 24.96
CA GLY A 87 51.49 24.59 25.52
C GLY A 87 51.62 26.05 25.10
N GLY A 88 52.20 26.36 23.92
CA GLY A 88 52.39 27.72 23.37
C GLY A 88 51.29 28.73 23.77
N ILE A 89 50.10 28.62 23.18
CA ILE A 89 48.88 29.30 23.65
C ILE A 89 47.95 28.25 24.25
N ARG A 90 47.42 28.52 25.45
CA ARG A 90 46.40 27.71 26.10
C ARG A 90 45.24 28.57 26.57
N ILE A 91 44.08 27.95 26.69
CA ILE A 91 42.89 28.53 27.30
C ILE A 91 42.65 27.82 28.63
N ARG A 92 42.50 28.59 29.70
CA ARG A 92 42.30 28.12 31.07
C ARG A 92 40.88 28.41 31.55
N VAL A 93 40.33 27.44 32.26
CA VAL A 93 39.18 27.62 33.16
C VAL A 93 39.56 27.18 34.57
N ALA A 94 39.01 27.85 35.58
CA ALA A 94 39.21 27.46 36.98
C ALA A 94 37.95 27.67 37.82
N THR A 95 37.90 26.95 38.93
CA THR A 95 36.84 27.09 39.96
C THR A 95 36.92 28.47 40.65
N ALA A 96 36.21 28.64 41.77
CA ALA A 96 36.36 29.81 42.63
C ALA A 96 37.81 30.08 43.09
N THR A 97 38.66 29.05 43.08
CA THR A 97 40.11 29.19 43.29
C THR A 97 40.84 29.15 41.95
N SER A 98 41.50 30.25 41.56
CA SER A 98 42.18 30.37 40.25
C SER A 98 43.35 29.40 40.03
N THR A 99 43.86 28.76 41.08
CA THR A 99 44.90 27.72 41.01
C THR A 99 44.34 26.30 40.81
N ASN A 100 43.03 26.12 40.93
CA ASN A 100 42.31 24.86 40.69
C ASN A 100 41.74 24.88 39.27
N TYR A 101 42.59 24.53 38.30
CA TYR A 101 42.35 24.84 36.89
C TYR A 101 42.53 23.63 35.97
N GLY A 102 41.90 23.74 34.81
CA GLY A 102 42.17 22.92 33.63
C GLY A 102 42.46 23.80 32.42
N GLU A 103 43.31 23.31 31.53
CA GLU A 103 43.81 24.03 30.35
C GLU A 103 43.71 23.20 29.06
N TRP A 104 43.48 23.91 27.96
CA TRP A 104 43.47 23.38 26.60
C TRP A 104 44.53 24.09 25.76
N HIS A 105 45.43 23.34 25.13
CA HIS A 105 46.40 23.83 24.15
C HIS A 105 45.67 24.17 22.86
N VAL A 106 45.79 25.40 22.36
CA VAL A 106 45.06 25.85 21.16
C VAL A 106 45.97 26.20 20.00
N ALA A 107 47.21 26.67 20.28
CA ALA A 107 48.18 27.00 19.23
C ALA A 107 49.62 27.01 19.73
N GLY A 108 50.57 27.08 18.80
CA GLY A 108 52.00 27.28 19.08
C GLY A 108 52.76 27.69 17.83
N ASN A 109 54.09 27.56 17.84
CA ASN A 109 54.95 27.94 16.71
C ASN A 109 55.13 26.84 15.64
N SER A 110 54.57 25.65 15.84
CA SER A 110 54.80 24.47 15.01
C SER A 110 53.64 23.48 15.11
N GLY A 111 53.59 22.56 14.16
CA GLY A 111 52.58 21.51 14.08
C GLY A 111 51.33 21.95 13.32
N ASN A 112 50.21 21.30 13.64
CA ASN A 112 48.94 21.44 12.94
C ASN A 112 48.08 22.64 13.40
N SER A 113 48.59 23.44 14.34
CA SER A 113 47.93 24.58 14.98
C SER A 113 48.94 25.74 15.14
N VAL A 114 49.56 26.13 14.03
CA VAL A 114 50.50 27.26 14.00
C VAL A 114 49.72 28.56 14.20
N TYR A 115 50.19 29.39 15.12
CA TYR A 115 49.63 30.72 15.33
C TYR A 115 49.96 31.62 14.12
N PRO A 116 48.94 32.18 13.43
CA PRO A 116 49.13 32.91 12.18
C PRO A 116 49.62 34.36 12.35
N GLY A 117 49.71 34.86 13.59
CA GLY A 117 49.96 36.27 13.87
C GLY A 117 48.67 37.10 14.00
N GLY A 118 48.78 38.29 14.59
CA GLY A 118 47.64 39.20 14.79
C GLY A 118 46.59 38.69 15.80
N PHE A 119 45.47 39.38 15.91
CA PHE A 119 44.38 38.87 16.74
C PHE A 119 43.73 37.64 16.09
N VAL A 120 43.64 36.57 16.87
CA VAL A 120 42.97 35.33 16.49
C VAL A 120 41.99 34.97 17.59
N CYS A 121 40.74 34.69 17.22
CA CYS A 121 39.76 34.15 18.13
C CYS A 121 39.88 32.63 18.17
N TYR A 122 40.26 32.09 19.32
CA TYR A 122 40.19 30.66 19.56
C TYR A 122 38.88 30.31 20.24
N SER A 123 38.21 29.26 19.75
CA SER A 123 37.06 28.66 20.42
C SER A 123 37.47 27.36 21.10
N VAL A 124 36.96 27.09 22.29
CA VAL A 124 37.14 25.80 22.99
C VAL A 124 35.80 25.25 23.43
N LYS A 125 35.49 24.01 23.02
CA LYS A 125 34.26 23.33 23.47
C LYS A 125 34.38 22.98 24.96
N LEU A 126 33.41 23.42 25.74
CA LEU A 126 33.31 23.22 27.18
C LEU A 126 32.49 21.96 27.50
N ASN A 127 33.05 20.80 27.18
CA ASN A 127 32.50 19.49 27.54
C ASN A 127 33.67 18.55 27.81
N LEU A 128 33.86 18.11 29.05
CA LEU A 128 35.04 17.31 29.43
C LEU A 128 35.00 15.86 28.95
N THR A 129 33.81 15.34 28.62
CA THR A 129 33.66 14.01 28.02
C THR A 129 34.18 14.00 26.58
N GLU A 130 33.87 15.05 25.82
CA GLU A 130 34.29 15.19 24.42
C GLU A 130 35.64 15.91 24.25
N ASN A 131 35.99 16.81 25.16
CA ASN A 131 37.18 17.66 25.08
C ASN A 131 37.86 17.79 26.48
N PRO A 132 38.57 16.76 26.93
CA PRO A 132 39.28 16.77 28.21
C PRO A 132 40.39 17.83 28.25
N PHE A 133 40.80 18.22 29.46
CA PHE A 133 41.95 19.11 29.66
C PHE A 133 43.26 18.45 29.19
N ASP A 134 44.19 19.23 28.62
CA ASP A 134 45.57 18.76 28.37
C ASP A 134 46.44 18.85 29.61
N LEU A 135 46.14 19.85 30.44
CA LEU A 135 46.91 20.13 31.64
C LEU A 135 45.97 20.58 32.74
N THR A 136 46.24 20.11 33.95
CA THR A 136 45.48 20.43 35.16
C THR A 136 46.42 20.94 36.25
N GLY A 137 45.93 21.84 37.10
CA GLY A 137 46.65 22.32 38.28
C GLY A 137 45.74 22.34 39.51
N GLY A 138 46.32 22.05 40.68
CA GLY A 138 45.57 21.98 41.94
C GLY A 138 44.50 20.88 41.92
N THR A 139 43.35 21.15 42.55
CA THR A 139 42.15 20.31 42.44
C THR A 139 41.35 20.78 41.24
N ALA A 140 41.71 20.30 40.05
CA ALA A 140 41.08 20.72 38.81
C ALA A 140 39.56 20.44 38.80
N PRO A 141 38.76 21.26 38.08
CA PRO A 141 37.33 21.02 37.93
C PRO A 141 37.08 19.61 37.35
N THR A 142 36.21 18.83 38.00
CA THR A 142 35.78 17.51 37.51
C THR A 142 34.60 17.61 36.54
N ASP A 143 33.87 18.72 36.59
CA ASP A 143 32.83 19.11 35.64
C ASP A 143 32.93 20.62 35.34
N LEU A 144 32.04 21.12 34.50
CA LEU A 144 32.02 22.52 34.04
C LEU A 144 30.79 23.28 34.53
N THR A 145 30.16 22.81 35.61
CA THR A 145 28.93 23.41 36.16
C THR A 145 29.19 24.59 37.10
N ALA A 146 30.42 24.73 37.60
CA ALA A 146 30.80 25.75 38.59
C ALA A 146 32.15 26.42 38.28
N ILE A 147 32.25 27.09 37.12
CA ILE A 147 33.46 27.79 36.69
C ILE A 147 33.36 29.28 36.98
N GLN A 148 34.42 29.89 37.50
CA GLN A 148 34.45 31.32 37.84
C GLN A 148 35.59 32.09 37.15
N HIS A 149 36.72 31.44 36.88
CA HIS A 149 37.86 32.11 36.26
C HIS A 149 38.09 31.61 34.83
N PHE A 150 38.38 32.54 33.92
CA PHE A 150 38.56 32.29 32.50
C PHE A 150 39.73 33.10 31.96
N GLY A 151 40.61 32.52 31.14
CA GLY A 151 41.62 33.35 30.48
C GLY A 151 42.69 32.57 29.71
N PRO A 152 43.50 33.27 28.91
CA PRO A 152 44.58 32.66 28.17
C PRO A 152 45.84 32.46 29.04
N VAL A 153 46.65 31.51 28.61
CA VAL A 153 47.98 31.22 29.14
C VAL A 153 48.94 31.14 27.98
N PHE A 154 50.11 31.75 28.15
CA PHE A 154 51.11 31.86 27.11
C PHE A 154 52.43 31.27 27.59
N LYS A 155 53.12 30.57 26.69
CA LYS A 155 54.48 30.08 26.87
C LYS A 155 55.35 30.57 25.73
N ILE A 156 56.35 31.38 26.06
CA ILE A 156 57.27 32.01 25.11
C ILE A 156 58.67 31.47 25.34
N THR A 157 59.40 31.23 24.25
CA THR A 157 60.76 30.68 24.29
C THR A 157 61.84 31.76 24.26
N GLN A 158 61.52 32.95 23.74
CA GLN A 158 62.44 34.08 23.66
C GLN A 158 62.44 34.95 24.93
N THR A 159 63.62 35.43 25.31
CA THR A 159 63.78 36.48 26.31
C THR A 159 63.47 37.85 25.69
N ILE A 160 62.61 38.62 26.33
CA ILE A 160 62.14 39.92 25.85
C ILE A 160 62.75 41.04 26.70
N MET A 161 63.51 41.93 26.06
CA MET A 161 64.14 43.09 26.70
C MET A 161 63.12 44.24 26.91
N GLY A 162 63.33 45.07 27.93
CA GLY A 162 62.48 46.25 28.21
C GLY A 162 61.12 45.93 28.85
N THR A 163 60.15 46.83 28.71
CA THR A 163 58.79 46.72 29.30
C THR A 163 57.71 46.41 28.26
N GLN A 164 58.10 45.94 27.07
CA GLN A 164 57.18 45.70 25.98
C GLN A 164 56.23 44.53 26.30
N LEU A 165 54.94 44.74 26.04
CA LEU A 165 53.91 43.71 26.15
C LEU A 165 53.98 42.80 24.91
N THR A 166 53.87 41.50 25.14
CA THR A 166 54.09 40.49 24.09
C THR A 166 52.92 39.56 23.86
N CYS A 167 52.01 39.45 24.82
CA CYS A 167 50.78 38.70 24.70
C CYS A 167 49.60 39.55 25.11
N PHE A 168 48.50 39.43 24.37
CA PHE A 168 47.32 40.26 24.51
C PHE A 168 46.07 39.40 24.55
N VAL A 169 45.07 39.85 25.30
CA VAL A 169 43.67 39.39 25.23
C VAL A 169 42.80 40.60 24.96
N ASP A 170 41.68 40.36 24.29
CA ASP A 170 40.75 41.44 23.97
C ASP A 170 39.31 41.13 24.37
N ALA A 171 38.68 40.08 23.83
CA ALA A 171 37.32 39.74 24.24
C ALA A 171 37.17 38.25 24.55
N MET A 172 36.35 37.95 25.56
CA MET A 172 36.02 36.59 25.98
C MET A 172 34.52 36.39 26.11
N ARG A 173 34.01 35.29 25.54
CA ARG A 173 32.58 34.99 25.51
C ARG A 173 32.28 33.52 25.66
N ILE A 174 31.08 33.23 26.17
CA ILE A 174 30.52 31.89 26.25
C ILE A 174 29.25 31.82 25.43
N GLY A 175 29.22 30.92 24.45
CA GLY A 175 28.05 30.65 23.62
C GLY A 175 28.31 29.51 22.63
N THR A 176 27.37 29.22 21.73
CA THR A 176 27.49 28.16 20.73
C THR A 176 27.59 28.66 19.31
N GLY A 177 27.15 29.89 19.04
CA GLY A 177 27.21 30.47 17.70
C GLY A 177 26.26 31.65 17.53
N LEU A 178 25.71 31.79 16.32
CA LEU A 178 24.83 32.87 15.91
C LEU A 178 23.43 32.36 15.56
N ARG A 179 22.42 33.11 15.98
CA ARG A 179 21.03 32.99 15.51
C ARG A 179 20.71 34.10 14.54
N ILE A 180 20.04 33.76 13.43
CA ILE A 180 19.69 34.63 12.31
C ILE A 180 18.17 34.70 12.24
N SER A 181 17.56 35.83 12.59
CA SER A 181 16.09 35.98 12.59
C SER A 181 15.64 37.37 12.11
N GLY A 182 14.33 37.65 12.16
CA GLY A 182 13.73 38.96 11.86
C GLY A 182 13.65 39.37 10.38
N ALA A 183 14.35 38.69 9.47
CA ALA A 183 14.31 38.98 8.04
C ALA A 183 12.96 38.61 7.41
N THR A 184 12.56 39.36 6.37
CA THR A 184 11.24 39.20 5.71
C THR A 184 11.41 38.96 4.21
N HIS A 185 10.33 38.59 3.51
CA HIS A 185 10.37 38.45 2.05
C HIS A 185 10.75 39.74 1.31
N ALA A 186 10.34 40.90 1.83
CA ALA A 186 10.67 42.19 1.24
C ALA A 186 12.16 42.56 1.45
N THR A 187 12.73 42.07 2.55
CA THR A 187 14.13 42.30 2.93
C THR A 187 14.73 40.99 3.42
N PRO A 188 15.15 40.09 2.51
CA PRO A 188 15.72 38.80 2.87
C PRO A 188 17.02 38.95 3.65
N GLY A 189 17.22 38.07 4.62
CA GLY A 189 18.52 37.91 5.27
C GLY A 189 19.52 37.27 4.30
N VAL A 190 20.76 37.73 4.34
CA VAL A 190 21.89 37.23 3.52
C VAL A 190 23.11 36.90 4.40
N PHE A 191 24.06 36.11 3.90
CA PHE A 191 25.28 35.77 4.66
C PHE A 191 26.12 37.00 5.00
N ALA A 192 26.04 38.04 4.16
CA ALA A 192 26.70 39.32 4.42
C ALA A 192 26.14 40.02 5.68
N ASP A 193 24.88 39.81 6.06
CA ASP A 193 24.33 40.34 7.31
C ASP A 193 24.99 39.67 8.53
N ILE A 194 25.27 38.36 8.44
CA ILE A 194 25.93 37.59 9.50
C ILE A 194 27.37 38.09 9.70
N ILE A 195 28.11 38.24 8.60
CA ILE A 195 29.48 38.77 8.63
C ILE A 195 29.49 40.21 9.17
N ALA A 196 28.56 41.07 8.72
CA ALA A 196 28.49 42.44 9.18
C ALA A 196 28.14 42.55 10.68
N ALA A 197 27.34 41.64 11.21
CA ALA A 197 27.01 41.65 12.63
C ALA A 197 28.18 41.23 13.52
N ASP A 198 28.98 40.25 13.10
CA ASP A 198 30.14 39.76 13.88
C ASP A 198 31.39 40.62 13.60
N GLU A 199 31.77 40.83 12.34
CA GLU A 199 32.98 41.56 11.96
C GLU A 199 32.77 43.03 11.61
N GLY A 200 31.56 43.43 11.24
CA GLY A 200 31.32 44.78 10.70
C GLY A 200 31.38 45.90 11.73
N THR A 201 31.38 45.59 13.03
CA THR A 201 31.46 46.60 14.10
C THR A 201 32.50 46.22 15.16
N VAL A 202 33.18 47.21 15.73
CA VAL A 202 34.08 46.99 16.88
C VAL A 202 33.31 46.61 18.15
N GLY A 203 31.99 46.74 18.18
CA GLY A 203 31.15 46.40 19.34
C GLY A 203 30.79 44.91 19.44
N ASN A 204 30.80 44.18 18.32
CA ASN A 204 30.19 42.85 18.23
C ASN A 204 31.13 41.79 17.61
N ARG A 205 32.45 41.91 17.79
CA ARG A 205 33.46 40.91 17.37
C ARG A 205 33.35 39.64 18.21
N TYR A 206 32.26 38.91 18.07
CA TYR A 206 32.00 37.64 18.74
C TYR A 206 33.08 36.62 18.39
N GLY A 207 33.57 36.67 17.15
CA GLY A 207 34.54 35.73 16.62
C GLY A 207 33.92 34.40 16.23
N VAL A 208 32.63 34.35 15.92
CA VAL A 208 31.97 33.14 15.42
C VAL A 208 32.21 32.98 13.93
N VAL A 209 32.07 34.07 13.17
CA VAL A 209 32.29 34.11 11.72
C VAL A 209 33.34 35.15 11.33
N ARG A 210 33.99 34.92 10.19
CA ARG A 210 34.86 35.90 9.54
C ARG A 210 34.84 35.79 8.02
N ASP A 211 35.10 36.90 7.35
CA ASP A 211 35.26 36.90 5.89
C ASP A 211 36.73 36.67 5.50
N VAL A 212 36.96 35.68 4.63
CA VAL A 212 38.26 35.43 4.03
C VAL A 212 38.11 35.39 2.53
N ASN A 213 38.38 36.52 1.86
CA ASN A 213 38.28 36.67 0.42
C ASN A 213 36.90 36.26 -0.15
N GLY A 214 35.81 36.61 0.53
CA GLY A 214 34.44 36.30 0.12
C GLY A 214 33.94 34.93 0.56
N VAL A 215 34.74 34.17 1.32
CA VAL A 215 34.35 32.91 1.96
C VAL A 215 34.02 33.19 3.42
N MET A 216 32.81 32.83 3.83
CA MET A 216 32.41 32.91 5.24
C MET A 216 33.01 31.73 5.98
N MET A 217 34.03 32.03 6.75
CA MET A 217 34.64 31.09 7.68
C MET A 217 33.83 31.11 8.98
N THR A 218 33.48 29.94 9.53
CA THR A 218 32.74 29.84 10.79
C THR A 218 33.39 28.84 11.74
N GLN A 219 33.40 29.16 13.02
CA GLN A 219 33.87 28.28 14.10
C GLN A 219 32.79 27.97 15.15
N GLY A 220 31.53 28.34 14.87
CA GLY A 220 30.38 28.03 15.72
C GLY A 220 29.13 27.68 14.91
N GLN A 221 28.01 27.54 15.60
CA GLN A 221 26.72 27.21 15.01
C GLN A 221 26.10 28.39 14.25
N LEU A 222 25.34 28.09 13.20
CA LEU A 222 24.46 29.03 12.51
C LEU A 222 23.03 28.51 12.59
N ILE A 223 22.17 29.21 13.32
CA ILE A 223 20.77 28.83 13.52
C ILE A 223 19.88 29.84 12.79
N PHE A 224 19.23 29.39 11.73
CA PHE A 224 18.26 30.17 10.96
C PHE A 224 16.89 30.08 11.62
N GLY A 225 16.36 31.23 11.98
CA GLY A 225 15.07 31.38 12.63
C GLY A 225 15.10 31.45 14.15
N ASP A 226 13.93 31.72 14.71
CA ASP A 226 13.61 31.59 16.12
C ASP A 226 12.17 31.11 16.29
N THR A 227 11.71 30.91 17.54
CA THR A 227 10.36 30.39 17.80
C THR A 227 9.26 31.45 17.67
N THR A 228 9.57 32.65 17.19
CA THR A 228 8.69 33.82 17.17
C THR A 228 8.66 34.52 15.82
N GLY A 229 7.51 34.46 15.15
CA GLY A 229 7.30 35.13 13.87
C GLY A 229 7.87 34.34 12.68
N THR A 230 7.72 34.93 11.50
CA THR A 230 8.17 34.37 10.23
C THR A 230 9.53 34.94 9.84
N HIS A 231 10.42 34.09 9.34
CA HIS A 231 11.76 34.49 8.93
C HIS A 231 12.05 34.07 7.49
N PHE A 232 12.72 34.95 6.73
CA PHE A 232 13.10 34.65 5.35
C PHE A 232 14.58 34.91 5.12
N PHE A 233 15.33 33.84 4.84
CA PHE A 233 16.74 33.92 4.48
C PHE A 233 16.94 33.43 3.05
N ARG A 234 17.63 34.22 2.22
CA ARG A 234 17.93 33.88 0.84
C ARG A 234 19.32 34.36 0.45
N ASP A 235 20.17 33.45 0.00
CA ASP A 235 21.46 33.83 -0.58
C ASP A 235 21.89 32.84 -1.68
N SER A 236 22.83 33.24 -2.53
CA SER A 236 23.31 32.49 -3.68
C SER A 236 24.77 32.84 -3.99
N ASN A 237 25.50 31.91 -4.60
CA ASN A 237 26.92 32.09 -4.94
C ASN A 237 27.80 32.45 -3.74
N LYS A 238 27.65 31.71 -2.64
CA LYS A 238 28.42 31.88 -1.40
C LYS A 238 29.11 30.60 -1.00
N ALA A 239 30.25 30.74 -0.33
CA ALA A 239 30.98 29.62 0.26
C ALA A 239 31.04 29.79 1.78
N ILE A 240 30.71 28.73 2.50
CA ILE A 240 30.73 28.63 3.94
C ILE A 240 31.69 27.50 4.29
N VAL A 241 32.66 27.78 5.15
CA VAL A 241 33.65 26.79 5.56
C VAL A 241 33.75 26.77 7.08
N PHE A 242 33.50 25.60 7.66
CA PHE A 242 33.78 25.36 9.08
C PHE A 242 35.29 25.22 9.30
N GLU A 243 35.86 26.07 10.16
CA GLU A 243 37.30 26.18 10.35
C GLU A 243 37.86 25.31 11.49
N LYS A 244 39.16 25.02 11.38
CA LYS A 244 39.94 24.26 12.37
C LYS A 244 40.53 25.19 13.44
N HIS A 245 39.68 25.75 14.29
CA HIS A 245 40.16 26.54 15.43
C HIS A 245 39.81 25.94 16.80
N LEU A 246 39.28 24.70 16.79
CA LEU A 246 39.13 23.87 17.99
C LEU A 246 40.40 23.07 18.29
N LYS A 247 40.76 22.99 19.57
CA LYS A 247 41.75 22.03 20.06
C LYS A 247 41.30 20.60 19.73
N THR A 248 42.22 19.83 19.13
CA THR A 248 42.24 18.35 19.10
C THR A 248 43.08 17.81 20.27
N ALA A 249 42.72 16.63 20.81
CA ALA A 249 43.39 16.00 21.95
C ALA A 249 44.93 15.98 21.84
N ALA A 250 45.62 16.10 22.99
CA ALA A 250 47.08 16.16 23.11
C ALA A 250 47.87 14.97 22.51
N SER A 251 47.24 13.86 22.12
CA SER A 251 47.94 12.65 21.70
C SER A 251 48.54 12.71 20.28
N GLY A 252 48.42 13.83 19.56
CA GLY A 252 49.02 14.02 18.23
C GLY A 252 48.46 13.09 17.14
N THR A 253 47.56 12.19 17.52
CA THR A 253 46.78 11.34 16.63
C THR A 253 45.38 11.92 16.65
N PRO A 254 44.82 12.43 15.53
CA PRO A 254 43.41 12.75 15.47
C PRO A 254 42.71 11.44 15.81
N SER A 255 42.03 11.34 16.97
CA SER A 255 41.30 10.11 17.22
C SER A 255 40.26 10.03 16.10
N THR A 256 40.19 8.89 15.42
CA THR A 256 39.20 8.63 14.37
C THR A 256 37.77 8.63 14.92
N THR A 257 37.62 8.85 16.24
CA THR A 257 36.40 9.00 17.02
C THR A 257 36.19 10.45 17.54
N ASP A 258 37.12 11.37 17.30
CA ASP A 258 37.10 12.71 17.89
C ASP A 258 36.14 13.65 17.13
N PHE A 259 35.19 14.21 17.89
CA PHE A 259 34.28 15.34 17.58
C PHE A 259 32.91 15.07 16.93
N PHE A 260 32.46 13.82 16.82
CA PHE A 260 31.21 13.46 16.10
C PHE A 260 29.91 13.52 16.93
N GLY A 261 29.85 14.34 17.98
CA GLY A 261 28.59 14.65 18.65
C GLY A 261 27.79 15.67 17.83
N ASP A 262 26.54 15.34 17.50
CA ASP A 262 25.57 16.05 16.64
C ASP A 262 25.42 17.58 16.80
N GLY A 263 26.05 18.22 17.79
CA GLY A 263 25.84 19.61 18.17
C GLY A 263 26.96 20.61 17.86
N ASN A 264 28.13 20.22 17.34
CA ASN A 264 29.30 21.10 17.45
C ASN A 264 29.42 22.18 16.35
N TYR A 265 29.55 21.74 15.11
CA TYR A 265 29.43 22.60 13.94
C TYR A 265 28.08 22.32 13.34
N LYS A 266 27.17 23.29 13.40
CA LYS A 266 25.78 23.07 13.05
C LYS A 266 25.29 24.20 12.17
N ILE A 267 24.68 23.86 11.05
CA ILE A 267 23.68 24.72 10.43
C ILE A 267 22.33 24.12 10.75
N SER A 268 21.41 24.89 11.33
CA SER A 268 20.05 24.42 11.58
C SER A 268 18.98 25.44 11.29
N VAL A 269 17.77 24.95 11.05
CA VAL A 269 16.56 25.76 10.87
C VAL A 269 15.59 25.50 12.02
N VAL A 270 14.98 26.55 12.56
CA VAL A 270 13.99 26.47 13.65
C VAL A 270 12.85 27.45 13.41
N GLY A 271 11.65 27.10 13.91
CA GLY A 271 10.50 28.01 13.94
C GLY A 271 9.68 28.03 12.66
N ASP A 272 9.23 29.22 12.24
CA ASP A 272 8.55 29.43 10.96
C ASP A 272 9.51 30.14 10.00
N THR A 273 10.47 29.39 9.50
CA THR A 273 11.61 29.90 8.73
C THR A 273 11.64 29.34 7.32
N GLN A 274 11.84 30.25 6.40
CA GLN A 274 12.07 29.95 5.01
C GLN A 274 13.55 30.13 4.68
N LEU A 275 14.23 29.03 4.38
CA LEU A 275 15.64 29.00 4.02
C LEU A 275 15.81 28.65 2.56
N ARG A 276 16.28 29.61 1.76
CA ARG A 276 16.57 29.42 0.34
C ARG A 276 18.06 29.60 0.03
N LEU A 277 18.70 28.56 -0.50
CA LEU A 277 20.10 28.59 -0.90
C LEU A 277 20.24 28.29 -2.39
N GLY A 278 20.82 29.24 -3.13
CA GLY A 278 20.97 29.19 -4.58
C GLY A 278 19.77 29.72 -5.35
N ASN A 279 19.85 29.66 -6.69
CA ASN A 279 18.84 30.18 -7.60
C ASN A 279 18.27 29.09 -8.51
N ARG A 280 16.94 28.96 -8.52
CA ARG A 280 16.21 28.18 -9.51
C ARG A 280 16.18 28.91 -10.85
N VAL A 281 16.48 28.19 -11.94
CA VAL A 281 16.32 28.65 -13.32
C VAL A 281 15.37 27.71 -14.04
N GLY A 282 14.36 28.25 -14.73
CA GLY A 282 13.30 27.46 -15.36
C GLY A 282 12.15 27.12 -14.42
N ILE A 283 11.15 26.41 -14.95
CA ILE A 283 9.92 26.03 -14.26
C ILE A 283 9.69 24.52 -14.39
N GLY A 284 8.84 23.95 -13.53
CA GLY A 284 8.41 22.56 -13.64
C GLY A 284 9.58 21.55 -13.54
N THR A 285 9.56 20.50 -14.36
CA THR A 285 10.56 19.40 -14.32
C THR A 285 11.87 19.76 -14.98
N ALA A 286 11.88 20.83 -15.77
CA ALA A 286 13.06 21.33 -16.48
C ALA A 286 13.87 22.35 -15.65
N SER A 287 13.44 22.68 -14.42
CA SER A 287 14.16 23.65 -13.61
C SER A 287 15.49 23.10 -13.12
N ILE A 288 16.52 23.93 -13.18
CA ILE A 288 17.88 23.63 -12.75
C ILE A 288 18.33 24.56 -11.62
N GLY A 289 19.25 24.07 -10.81
CA GLY A 289 19.96 24.86 -9.81
C GLY A 289 21.07 25.71 -10.46
N SER A 290 21.20 26.95 -10.03
CA SER A 290 22.24 27.89 -10.48
C SER A 290 22.77 28.71 -9.30
N GLN A 291 23.98 29.26 -9.45
CA GLN A 291 24.63 30.07 -8.40
C GLN A 291 24.67 29.36 -7.04
N PRO A 292 25.34 28.20 -6.99
CA PRO A 292 25.28 27.30 -5.85
C PRO A 292 25.81 27.95 -4.59
N VAL A 293 25.19 27.66 -3.44
CA VAL A 293 25.84 27.86 -2.14
C VAL A 293 26.68 26.62 -1.85
N THR A 294 27.91 26.81 -1.39
CA THR A 294 28.80 25.72 -0.99
C THR A 294 28.98 25.75 0.51
N ILE A 295 28.74 24.64 1.18
CA ILE A 295 28.94 24.43 2.61
C ILE A 295 29.97 23.31 2.74
N ASN A 296 31.07 23.60 3.40
CA ASN A 296 32.19 22.69 3.53
C ASN A 296 32.83 22.80 4.93
N SER A 297 33.79 21.93 5.20
CA SER A 297 34.64 21.95 6.36
C SER A 297 36.11 21.87 5.97
N GLY A 298 36.94 22.66 6.63
CA GLY A 298 38.40 22.59 6.53
C GLY A 298 38.93 21.26 7.08
N SER A 299 39.85 20.59 6.38
CA SER A 299 40.49 19.32 6.79
C SER A 299 39.53 18.11 7.01
N THR A 300 39.77 17.26 8.02
CA THR A 300 39.06 16.01 8.35
C THR A 300 37.81 16.22 9.20
N TYR A 301 37.48 17.46 9.59
CA TYR A 301 36.33 17.72 10.47
C TYR A 301 35.02 17.64 9.70
N ARG A 302 33.97 17.31 10.43
CA ARG A 302 32.63 17.24 9.89
C ARG A 302 31.67 18.12 10.68
N TYR A 303 30.57 18.50 10.04
CA TYR A 303 29.51 19.33 10.62
C TYR A 303 28.15 18.67 10.44
N THR A 304 27.20 19.07 11.27
CA THR A 304 25.79 18.71 11.15
C THR A 304 25.08 19.75 10.29
N PHE A 305 24.37 19.30 9.27
CA PHE A 305 23.40 20.11 8.54
C PHE A 305 22.01 19.63 8.91
N ASP A 306 21.39 20.30 9.88
CA ASP A 306 20.15 19.86 10.50
C ASP A 306 18.96 20.69 10.02
N LEU A 307 18.19 20.10 9.13
CA LEU A 307 16.96 20.66 8.62
C LEU A 307 15.78 19.81 9.10
N SER A 308 15.85 19.28 10.33
CA SER A 308 14.72 18.64 11.01
C SER A 308 13.66 19.68 11.43
N ALA A 309 13.33 20.54 10.49
CA ALA A 309 12.52 21.72 10.63
C ALA A 309 11.09 21.33 11.06
N THR A 310 10.40 22.26 11.70
CA THR A 310 9.00 22.08 12.06
C THR A 310 8.12 22.06 10.79
N ALA A 311 6.86 21.66 10.92
CA ALA A 311 5.97 21.52 9.76
C ALA A 311 5.75 22.83 8.98
N THR A 312 6.05 24.01 9.54
CA THR A 312 5.86 25.30 8.86
C THR A 312 7.09 25.80 8.10
N ASP A 313 8.26 25.23 8.35
CA ASP A 313 9.49 25.66 7.71
C ASP A 313 9.53 25.30 6.22
N ILE A 314 9.96 26.24 5.38
CA ILE A 314 10.13 26.04 3.92
C ILE A 314 11.61 25.97 3.57
N ILE A 315 12.05 24.87 2.99
CA ILE A 315 13.47 24.63 2.68
C ILE A 315 13.65 24.47 1.17
N GLN A 316 14.43 25.38 0.57
CA GLN A 316 14.62 25.44 -0.88
C GLN A 316 16.11 25.47 -1.24
N PHE A 317 16.57 24.43 -1.91
CA PHE A 317 17.96 24.32 -2.35
C PHE A 317 18.05 24.17 -3.85
N TYR A 318 18.84 25.05 -4.47
CA TYR A 318 19.01 25.10 -5.91
C TYR A 318 20.51 25.10 -6.21
N GLY A 319 21.04 23.92 -6.55
CA GLY A 319 22.48 23.74 -6.76
C GLY A 319 23.30 23.67 -5.47
N LEU A 320 22.71 23.40 -4.31
CA LEU A 320 23.46 23.41 -3.05
C LEU A 320 24.58 22.35 -3.06
N ASN A 321 25.81 22.76 -2.72
CA ASN A 321 26.94 21.86 -2.56
C ASN A 321 27.25 21.70 -1.07
N VAL A 322 26.91 20.56 -0.48
CA VAL A 322 27.23 20.20 0.89
C VAL A 322 28.38 19.19 0.85
N SER A 323 29.45 19.44 1.59
CA SER A 323 30.57 18.50 1.61
C SER A 323 31.18 18.30 2.99
N LYS A 324 31.52 17.05 3.35
CA LYS A 324 32.07 16.68 4.66
C LYS A 324 31.10 16.95 5.82
N ALA A 325 29.81 16.84 5.58
CA ALA A 325 28.85 16.79 6.68
C ALA A 325 28.94 15.42 7.39
N ASP A 326 28.80 15.37 8.71
CA ASP A 326 28.67 14.09 9.42
C ASP A 326 27.23 13.61 9.25
N ASN A 327 26.29 14.47 9.66
CA ASN A 327 24.88 14.22 9.54
C ASN A 327 24.23 15.32 8.71
N VAL A 328 23.43 14.93 7.72
CA VAL A 328 22.48 15.80 7.04
C VAL A 328 21.08 15.29 7.38
N TYR A 329 20.33 16.05 8.14
CA TYR A 329 18.93 15.74 8.44
C TYR A 329 18.04 16.56 7.50
N LEU A 330 17.27 15.88 6.65
CA LEU A 330 16.29 16.51 5.76
C LEU A 330 14.89 16.17 6.28
N GLY A 331 14.29 17.04 7.09
CA GLY A 331 12.92 16.88 7.63
C GLY A 331 12.81 16.26 9.04
N SER A 332 11.75 16.62 9.78
CA SER A 332 11.48 16.05 11.12
C SER A 332 10.95 14.61 11.07
N THR A 333 11.25 13.83 12.12
CA THR A 333 10.85 12.41 12.30
C THR A 333 9.36 12.21 12.60
N THR A 334 8.66 13.23 13.08
CA THR A 334 7.31 13.08 13.67
C THR A 334 6.21 13.77 12.90
N ASN A 335 6.54 14.63 11.95
CA ASN A 335 5.55 15.25 11.10
C ASN A 335 5.84 14.79 9.68
N ALA A 336 4.82 14.23 9.02
CA ALA A 336 4.76 14.35 7.59
C ALA A 336 5.13 15.79 7.25
N LEU A 337 6.04 15.96 6.29
CA LEU A 337 6.23 17.21 5.58
C LEU A 337 4.95 17.53 4.80
N THR A 338 3.85 17.66 5.54
CA THR A 338 2.65 18.44 5.27
C THR A 338 2.88 19.86 5.79
N GLY A 339 4.14 20.31 5.79
CA GLY A 339 4.40 21.69 5.40
C GLY A 339 3.88 21.82 4.00
N SER A 340 2.59 21.99 3.89
CA SER A 340 2.09 22.73 2.78
C SER A 340 1.90 24.14 3.26
N VAL A 341 2.28 25.09 2.41
CA VAL A 341 1.71 26.43 2.51
C VAL A 341 0.21 26.25 2.36
N VAL A 342 -0.50 26.17 3.48
CA VAL A 342 -1.96 26.17 3.54
C VAL A 342 -2.37 27.62 3.66
N LEU A 343 -3.27 28.09 2.80
CA LEU A 343 -3.99 29.33 3.05
C LEU A 343 -4.68 29.25 4.43
N THR A 344 -4.14 29.96 5.41
CA THR A 344 -4.71 30.04 6.76
C THR A 344 -5.59 31.28 6.83
N GLY A 345 -6.89 31.07 7.03
CA GLY A 345 -7.89 32.14 7.19
C GLY A 345 -9.04 32.08 6.19
N SER A 346 -10.17 32.69 6.55
CA SER A 346 -11.33 32.84 5.67
C SER A 346 -10.99 33.84 4.55
N ASN A 347 -10.40 33.33 3.47
CA ASN A 347 -10.11 34.09 2.27
C ASN A 347 -11.19 33.79 1.23
N THR A 348 -11.77 34.83 0.66
CA THR A 348 -12.59 34.71 -0.53
C THR A 348 -11.67 34.53 -1.74
N ILE A 349 -11.65 33.33 -2.31
CA ILE A 349 -10.86 32.96 -3.49
C ILE A 349 -11.70 33.09 -4.76
N ALA A 350 -11.08 33.53 -5.85
CA ALA A 350 -11.68 33.54 -7.18
C ALA A 350 -10.73 32.94 -8.21
N PHE A 351 -11.26 32.04 -9.05
CA PHE A 351 -10.59 31.43 -10.19
C PHE A 351 -10.98 32.20 -11.45
N ASN A 352 -10.02 32.79 -12.14
CA ASN A 352 -10.26 33.51 -13.38
C ASN A 352 -9.59 32.76 -14.53
N ASN A 353 -10.42 32.31 -15.47
CA ASN A 353 -9.95 31.73 -16.73
C ASN A 353 -9.52 32.87 -17.67
N ALA A 354 -8.20 33.00 -17.87
CA ALA A 354 -7.51 34.00 -18.67
C ALA A 354 -6.32 33.33 -19.39
N ASN A 355 -5.50 34.07 -20.14
CA ASN A 355 -4.30 33.49 -20.77
C ASN A 355 -3.08 34.32 -20.39
N PRO A 356 -2.35 33.98 -19.30
CA PRO A 356 -2.51 32.83 -18.39
C PRO A 356 -3.66 32.95 -17.36
N ASP A 357 -4.11 31.81 -16.83
CA ASP A 357 -5.13 31.71 -15.77
C ASP A 357 -4.64 32.26 -14.43
N THR A 358 -5.57 32.71 -13.58
CA THR A 358 -5.23 33.24 -12.25
C THR A 358 -6.13 32.74 -11.13
N ILE A 359 -5.56 32.60 -9.93
CA ILE A 359 -6.26 32.41 -8.67
C ILE A 359 -6.03 33.67 -7.83
N THR A 360 -7.10 34.37 -7.51
CA THR A 360 -7.08 35.67 -6.80
C THR A 360 -7.74 35.56 -5.44
N ARG A 361 -7.42 36.49 -4.54
CA ARG A 361 -8.07 36.59 -3.23
C ARG A 361 -8.34 38.03 -2.81
N ALA A 362 -9.32 38.20 -1.93
CA ALA A 362 -9.76 39.53 -1.48
C ALA A 362 -8.81 40.22 -0.48
N ALA A 363 -8.07 39.46 0.33
CA ALA A 363 -7.16 39.98 1.36
C ALA A 363 -6.02 38.98 1.66
N GLY A 364 -4.97 39.45 2.35
CA GLY A 364 -3.77 38.67 2.68
C GLY A 364 -2.64 38.84 1.65
N SER A 365 -1.61 37.99 1.69
CA SER A 365 -0.47 38.04 0.76
C SER A 365 0.10 36.65 0.44
N PHE A 366 -0.07 36.16 -0.80
CA PHE A 366 0.34 34.79 -1.18
C PHE A 366 1.86 34.66 -1.08
N VAL A 367 2.55 35.76 -1.38
CA VAL A 367 4.00 35.89 -1.17
C VAL A 367 4.35 35.73 0.31
N THR A 368 3.61 36.35 1.22
CA THR A 368 3.87 36.26 2.67
C THR A 368 3.56 34.87 3.23
N GLU A 369 2.58 34.19 2.64
CA GLU A 369 2.27 32.80 2.96
C GLU A 369 3.30 31.81 2.38
N GLY A 370 4.20 32.26 1.50
CA GLY A 370 5.30 31.45 0.97
C GLY A 370 5.05 30.86 -0.41
N PHE A 371 3.98 31.24 -1.12
CA PHE A 371 3.81 30.87 -2.53
C PHE A 371 4.82 31.62 -3.41
N LEU A 372 5.45 30.93 -4.36
CA LEU A 372 6.45 31.47 -5.28
C LEU A 372 6.18 31.05 -6.74
N PRO A 373 6.66 31.84 -7.72
CA PRO A 373 6.76 31.38 -9.11
C PRO A 373 7.48 30.03 -9.19
N GLY A 374 6.95 29.13 -10.01
CA GLY A 374 7.43 27.76 -10.22
C GLY A 374 6.96 26.74 -9.19
N MET A 375 6.26 27.14 -8.13
CA MET A 375 5.70 26.20 -7.15
C MET A 375 4.53 25.43 -7.74
N THR A 376 4.48 24.15 -7.37
CA THR A 376 3.29 23.33 -7.55
C THR A 376 2.36 23.53 -6.36
N ILE A 377 1.09 23.83 -6.63
CA ILE A 377 0.04 23.97 -5.63
C ILE A 377 -1.04 22.93 -5.87
N THR A 378 -1.56 22.32 -4.81
CA THR A 378 -2.79 21.51 -4.87
C THR A 378 -3.94 22.36 -4.34
N VAL A 379 -4.98 22.49 -5.15
CA VAL A 379 -6.23 23.16 -4.76
C VAL A 379 -7.26 22.09 -4.41
N SER A 380 -8.00 22.30 -3.32
CA SER A 380 -9.11 21.45 -2.90
C SER A 380 -10.22 22.26 -2.24
N GLY A 381 -11.42 21.69 -2.16
CA GLY A 381 -12.58 22.35 -1.55
C GLY A 381 -13.29 23.37 -2.45
N ALA A 382 -12.89 23.50 -3.72
CA ALA A 382 -13.62 24.26 -4.72
C ALA A 382 -14.94 23.59 -5.07
N THR A 383 -15.98 24.42 -5.20
CA THR A 383 -17.32 23.97 -5.63
C THR A 383 -17.26 23.34 -7.02
N ASP A 384 -16.41 23.88 -7.91
CA ASP A 384 -16.09 23.25 -9.17
C ASP A 384 -15.00 22.20 -9.00
N THR A 385 -15.34 20.93 -9.16
CA THR A 385 -14.39 19.83 -8.97
C THR A 385 -13.25 19.84 -9.98
N ALA A 386 -13.40 20.51 -11.14
CA ALA A 386 -12.31 20.68 -12.09
C ALA A 386 -11.17 21.56 -11.55
N ASN A 387 -11.47 22.47 -10.62
CA ASN A 387 -10.47 23.29 -9.95
C ASN A 387 -9.79 22.58 -8.76
N ASN A 388 -10.27 21.41 -8.35
CA ASN A 388 -9.69 20.61 -7.26
C ASN A 388 -8.54 19.73 -7.79
N THR A 389 -7.50 20.37 -8.32
CA THR A 389 -6.35 19.72 -8.96
C THR A 389 -5.05 20.43 -8.59
N THR A 390 -3.97 19.95 -9.19
CA THR A 390 -2.63 20.50 -9.04
C THR A 390 -2.35 21.52 -10.14
N PHE A 391 -1.84 22.69 -9.77
CA PHE A 391 -1.40 23.74 -10.68
C PHE A 391 0.06 24.12 -10.43
N THR A 392 0.70 24.71 -11.43
CA THR A 392 2.05 25.29 -11.38
C THR A 392 1.94 26.80 -11.50
N LEU A 393 2.56 27.52 -10.58
CA LEU A 393 2.56 28.97 -10.55
C LEU A 393 3.56 29.54 -11.56
N ASP A 394 3.13 30.43 -12.45
CA ASP A 394 4.02 31.22 -13.33
C ASP A 394 4.49 32.50 -12.62
N ALA A 395 3.58 33.18 -11.93
CA ALA A 395 3.89 34.39 -11.16
C ALA A 395 3.09 34.42 -9.85
N VAL A 396 3.67 35.02 -8.81
CA VAL A 396 3.01 35.20 -7.51
C VAL A 396 3.15 36.63 -7.04
N VAL A 397 2.01 37.26 -6.79
CA VAL A 397 1.90 38.55 -6.12
C VAL A 397 0.95 38.43 -4.94
N ALA A 398 0.91 39.43 -4.05
CA ALA A 398 0.18 39.34 -2.78
C ALA A 398 -1.27 38.81 -2.92
N LEU A 399 -2.01 39.27 -3.93
CA LEU A 399 -3.42 38.91 -4.11
C LEU A 399 -3.69 38.01 -5.32
N THR A 400 -2.66 37.58 -6.04
CA THR A 400 -2.84 36.82 -7.29
C THR A 400 -1.74 35.78 -7.48
N LEU A 401 -2.17 34.54 -7.66
CA LEU A 401 -1.39 33.44 -8.23
C LEU A 401 -1.69 33.41 -9.73
N THR A 402 -0.68 33.57 -10.56
CA THR A 402 -0.79 33.38 -12.02
C THR A 402 -0.29 31.98 -12.33
N LEU A 403 -1.05 31.19 -13.08
CA LEU A 403 -0.71 29.82 -13.44
C LEU A 403 0.10 29.78 -14.74
N ILE A 404 0.80 28.68 -15.02
CA ILE A 404 1.41 28.50 -16.35
C ILE A 404 0.33 28.31 -17.42
N SER A 405 0.63 28.65 -18.67
CA SER A 405 -0.36 28.65 -19.76
C SER A 405 -0.95 27.28 -20.12
N THR A 406 -0.34 26.18 -19.66
CA THR A 406 -0.84 24.81 -19.86
C THR A 406 -1.86 24.39 -18.81
N ASP A 407 -1.92 25.10 -17.69
CA ASP A 407 -2.86 24.81 -16.61
C ASP A 407 -4.15 25.60 -16.83
N ALA A 408 -5.27 24.93 -16.65
CA ALA A 408 -6.60 25.47 -16.92
C ALA A 408 -7.48 25.46 -15.66
N VAL A 409 -8.16 26.57 -15.37
CA VAL A 409 -9.18 26.73 -14.33
C VAL A 409 -10.53 27.02 -14.95
N THR A 410 -11.59 26.58 -14.28
CA THR A 410 -12.96 27.01 -14.58
C THR A 410 -13.31 28.24 -13.76
N VAL A 411 -13.90 29.26 -14.40
CA VAL A 411 -14.21 30.56 -13.74
C VAL A 411 -15.10 30.35 -12.52
N ARG A 412 -14.69 30.88 -11.37
CA ARG A 412 -15.47 30.90 -10.13
C ARG A 412 -15.12 32.13 -9.30
N THR A 413 -16.10 32.71 -8.62
CA THR A 413 -15.90 33.88 -7.75
C THR A 413 -16.54 33.63 -6.40
N GLY A 414 -15.87 34.04 -5.31
CA GLY A 414 -16.52 34.05 -4.00
C GLY A 414 -16.35 32.78 -3.18
N GLU A 415 -15.39 31.91 -3.50
CA GLU A 415 -15.20 30.63 -2.82
C GLU A 415 -14.56 30.84 -1.43
N THR A 416 -15.17 30.35 -0.36
CA THR A 416 -14.72 30.60 1.03
C THR A 416 -14.15 29.37 1.74
N THR A 417 -14.17 28.19 1.10
CA THR A 417 -13.74 26.90 1.68
C THR A 417 -12.58 26.27 0.92
N ILE A 418 -11.83 27.06 0.15
CA ILE A 418 -10.70 26.58 -0.65
C ILE A 418 -9.47 26.36 0.23
N ALA A 419 -8.87 25.17 0.13
CA ALA A 419 -7.52 24.92 0.60
C ALA A 419 -6.57 24.90 -0.61
N ILE A 420 -5.56 25.77 -0.59
CA ILE A 420 -4.44 25.75 -1.54
C ILE A 420 -3.20 25.37 -0.74
N VAL A 421 -2.48 24.37 -1.24
CA VAL A 421 -1.42 23.61 -0.57
C VAL A 421 -0.18 23.65 -1.47
N GLY A 422 0.84 24.46 -1.15
CA GLY A 422 2.13 24.48 -1.86
C GLY A 422 3.14 23.47 -1.31
N THR A 423 4.12 22.99 -2.09
CA THR A 423 5.19 22.09 -1.60
C THR A 423 6.25 22.83 -0.75
N ALA A 424 6.47 22.47 0.53
CA ALA A 424 7.42 23.17 1.41
C ALA A 424 8.90 22.78 1.26
N VAL A 425 9.23 21.65 0.63
CA VAL A 425 10.64 21.27 0.43
C VAL A 425 10.91 21.00 -1.04
N GLU A 426 11.81 21.80 -1.61
CA GLU A 426 12.27 21.69 -3.00
C GLU A 426 13.80 21.63 -3.00
N ILE A 427 14.36 20.51 -3.47
CA ILE A 427 15.81 20.33 -3.63
C ILE A 427 16.07 19.99 -5.09
N ILE A 428 16.85 20.83 -5.78
CA ILE A 428 17.19 20.69 -7.20
C ILE A 428 18.70 20.75 -7.36
N ASP A 429 19.27 19.84 -8.16
CA ASP A 429 20.68 19.77 -8.57
C ASP A 429 21.69 19.91 -7.41
N SER A 430 21.34 19.42 -6.23
CA SER A 430 22.15 19.59 -5.03
C SER A 430 23.05 18.38 -4.79
N THR A 431 24.32 18.63 -4.48
CA THR A 431 25.35 17.60 -4.29
C THR A 431 25.71 17.45 -2.82
N PHE A 432 25.75 16.22 -2.31
CA PHE A 432 26.19 15.91 -0.94
C PHE A 432 27.41 14.99 -1.00
N SER A 433 28.62 15.56 -0.90
CA SER A 433 29.88 14.82 -1.06
C SER A 433 30.61 14.62 0.28
N ASN A 434 31.32 13.50 0.44
CA ASN A 434 32.02 13.10 1.66
C ASN A 434 31.15 13.18 2.92
N THR A 435 29.83 13.01 2.75
CA THR A 435 28.84 13.05 3.83
C THR A 435 28.67 11.66 4.42
N ARG A 436 28.76 11.52 5.74
CA ARG A 436 28.69 10.20 6.39
C ARG A 436 27.26 9.65 6.43
N ARG A 437 26.29 10.48 6.81
CA ARG A 437 24.89 10.08 6.94
C ARG A 437 23.96 11.16 6.39
N VAL A 438 23.01 10.75 5.56
CA VAL A 438 21.91 11.61 5.11
C VAL A 438 20.61 10.95 5.55
N VAL A 439 19.99 11.48 6.59
CA VAL A 439 18.72 10.96 7.12
C VAL A 439 17.59 11.74 6.47
N ARG A 440 16.64 11.01 5.90
CA ARG A 440 15.44 11.58 5.31
C ARG A 440 14.21 10.97 5.99
N ASN A 441 13.46 11.82 6.69
CA ASN A 441 12.16 11.44 7.25
C ASN A 441 11.06 11.97 6.34
N ILE A 442 10.78 11.31 5.21
CA ILE A 442 9.61 11.66 4.38
C ILE A 442 8.53 10.61 4.59
N THR A 443 7.49 10.98 5.34
CA THR A 443 6.37 10.09 5.66
C THR A 443 5.17 10.24 4.70
N SER A 444 5.22 11.15 3.70
CA SER A 444 4.15 11.33 2.70
C SER A 444 4.66 11.56 1.26
N SER A 445 3.92 11.00 0.29
CA SER A 445 4.08 11.21 -1.17
C SER A 445 3.20 12.37 -1.64
N PRO A 446 3.55 13.16 -2.69
CA PRO A 446 4.76 13.15 -3.52
C PRO A 446 5.58 14.43 -3.32
N ASN A 447 6.56 14.42 -2.43
CA ASN A 447 7.60 15.45 -2.45
C ASN A 447 8.65 15.05 -3.49
N GLU A 448 8.63 15.72 -4.63
CA GLU A 448 9.43 15.38 -5.79
C GLU A 448 10.89 15.75 -5.53
N LEU A 449 11.75 14.74 -5.39
CA LEU A 449 13.16 14.93 -5.66
C LEU A 449 13.35 15.08 -7.15
N ARG A 450 13.56 16.31 -7.60
CA ARG A 450 13.87 16.58 -8.99
C ARG A 450 15.39 16.73 -9.12
N ASN A 451 15.98 15.80 -9.86
CA ASN A 451 17.39 15.70 -10.25
C ASN A 451 18.40 15.12 -9.24
N THR A 452 19.49 14.61 -9.84
CA THR A 452 20.59 13.80 -9.31
C THR A 452 21.12 14.30 -7.97
N ILE A 453 20.73 13.65 -6.87
CA ILE A 453 21.49 13.76 -5.63
C ILE A 453 22.71 12.85 -5.76
N SER A 454 23.86 13.45 -6.10
CA SER A 454 25.13 12.73 -6.09
C SER A 454 25.66 12.65 -4.66
N PHE A 455 25.66 11.44 -4.11
CA PHE A 455 26.50 11.10 -2.97
C PHE A 455 27.83 10.59 -3.50
N ASN A 456 28.95 11.16 -3.04
CA ASN A 456 30.30 10.69 -3.37
C ASN A 456 31.04 10.53 -2.05
N THR A 457 31.35 9.33 -1.57
CA THR A 457 31.95 9.13 -0.23
C THR A 457 33.36 8.56 -0.31
N ASP A 458 34.30 9.21 0.37
CA ASP A 458 35.59 8.63 0.73
C ASP A 458 35.39 7.43 1.68
N THR A 459 35.56 6.23 1.11
CA THR A 459 36.07 4.99 1.74
C THR A 459 35.50 4.50 3.08
N ALA A 460 34.98 3.27 3.04
CA ALA A 460 34.83 2.29 4.14
C ALA A 460 33.68 2.42 5.16
N ALA A 461 33.10 3.59 5.44
CA ALA A 461 31.90 3.67 6.29
C ALA A 461 30.64 3.64 5.43
N GLY A 462 29.74 2.69 5.68
CA GLY A 462 28.52 2.53 4.89
C GLY A 462 27.65 3.78 4.87
N LEU A 463 27.16 4.11 3.69
CA LEU A 463 26.16 5.15 3.50
C LEU A 463 24.81 4.58 3.96
N ASP A 464 24.41 4.94 5.17
CA ASP A 464 23.10 4.63 5.73
C ASP A 464 22.09 5.65 5.14
N LEU A 465 21.56 5.36 3.95
CA LEU A 465 20.28 5.96 3.53
C LEU A 465 19.18 5.22 4.28
N ILE A 466 18.91 5.65 5.51
CA ILE A 466 17.83 5.12 6.33
C ILE A 466 16.52 5.79 5.85
N ASP A 467 15.67 5.03 5.16
CA ASP A 467 14.24 5.38 5.08
C ASP A 467 13.66 5.13 6.47
N ALA A 468 13.30 6.21 7.16
CA ALA A 468 12.82 6.18 8.53
C ALA A 468 11.47 5.47 8.74
N ARG A 469 10.85 4.94 7.67
CA ARG A 469 9.72 4.00 7.78
C ARG A 469 10.14 2.59 8.22
N SER A 470 11.41 2.24 8.15
CA SER A 470 11.91 0.96 8.66
C SER A 470 12.11 1.06 10.18
N THR A 471 11.20 0.47 10.96
CA THR A 471 11.40 0.28 12.41
C THR A 471 12.53 -0.72 12.72
N ASP A 472 13.09 -1.34 11.68
CA ASP A 472 14.21 -2.26 11.79
C ASP A 472 15.51 -1.52 11.43
N VAL A 473 16.33 -1.23 12.45
CA VAL A 473 17.62 -0.51 12.38
C VAL A 473 18.72 -1.29 11.64
N ASN A 474 18.40 -2.46 11.06
CA ASN A 474 19.38 -3.41 10.53
C ASN A 474 19.33 -3.62 9.00
N GLN A 475 18.55 -2.86 8.22
CA GLN A 475 18.15 -3.33 6.88
C GLN A 475 18.57 -2.54 5.64
N TRP A 476 19.27 -1.39 5.71
CA TRP A 476 19.43 -0.59 4.47
C TRP A 476 20.81 0.05 4.29
N LYS A 477 21.49 -0.35 3.20
CA LYS A 477 22.71 0.29 2.69
C LYS A 477 22.61 0.43 1.17
N ILE A 478 22.36 1.65 0.69
CA ILE A 478 22.53 1.98 -0.74
C ILE A 478 24.01 2.31 -0.92
N VAL A 479 24.77 1.40 -1.51
CA VAL A 479 26.16 1.68 -1.88
C VAL A 479 26.14 2.42 -3.21
N GLN A 480 26.91 3.51 -3.28
CA GLN A 480 27.13 4.28 -4.50
C GLN A 480 27.58 3.35 -5.63
N ASN A 481 26.87 3.46 -6.75
CA ASN A 481 27.32 3.07 -8.08
C ASN A 481 27.52 1.57 -8.32
N PRO A 482 26.50 0.84 -8.83
CA PRO A 482 25.05 1.10 -8.84
C PRO A 482 24.24 -0.20 -8.59
N GLY A 483 24.81 -1.13 -7.83
CA GLY A 483 24.13 -2.34 -7.41
C GLY A 483 23.46 -2.18 -6.05
N TYR A 484 22.35 -2.88 -5.82
CA TYR A 484 21.80 -3.07 -4.48
C TYR A 484 22.53 -4.23 -3.78
N ILE A 485 22.81 -4.13 -2.48
CA ILE A 485 23.43 -5.20 -1.70
C ILE A 485 22.63 -5.42 -0.41
N ASN A 486 22.16 -6.64 -0.18
CA ASN A 486 21.79 -7.06 1.19
C ASN A 486 23.03 -7.62 1.88
N THR A 487 23.36 -7.10 3.06
CA THR A 487 24.44 -7.68 3.88
C THR A 487 23.91 -8.45 5.09
N THR A 488 22.58 -8.64 5.19
CA THR A 488 21.99 -9.35 6.32
C THR A 488 22.07 -10.86 6.11
N THR A 489 22.24 -11.60 7.20
CA THR A 489 22.30 -13.07 7.20
C THR A 489 20.93 -13.72 7.44
N ALA A 490 19.84 -12.95 7.41
CA ALA A 490 18.50 -13.42 7.72
C ALA A 490 17.69 -13.65 6.44
N THR A 491 16.89 -14.73 6.42
CA THR A 491 15.87 -15.00 5.40
C THR A 491 14.90 -13.82 5.33
N THR A 492 15.12 -12.93 4.36
CA THR A 492 14.32 -11.72 4.16
C THR A 492 13.76 -11.74 2.74
N ALA A 493 12.51 -11.29 2.61
CA ALA A 493 11.87 -11.05 1.33
C ALA A 493 11.90 -9.54 1.05
N LEU A 494 12.48 -9.14 -0.09
CA LEU A 494 12.54 -7.73 -0.49
C LEU A 494 11.65 -7.48 -1.71
N THR A 495 10.98 -6.33 -1.79
CA THR A 495 10.27 -5.90 -3.01
C THR A 495 10.82 -4.57 -3.52
N LEU A 496 11.30 -4.57 -4.77
CA LEU A 496 11.68 -3.37 -5.52
C LEU A 496 10.65 -3.11 -6.62
N SER A 497 10.49 -1.85 -7.05
CA SER A 497 9.55 -1.49 -8.13
C SER A 497 10.10 -0.39 -9.02
N ASN A 498 9.86 -0.48 -10.33
CA ASN A 498 10.21 0.52 -11.35
C ASN A 498 11.69 0.93 -11.38
N GLN A 499 12.59 -0.04 -11.15
CA GLN A 499 14.02 0.22 -11.12
C GLN A 499 14.63 0.17 -12.52
N ASN A 500 15.48 1.15 -12.85
CA ASN A 500 16.17 1.23 -14.13
C ASN A 500 17.67 0.90 -13.96
N PHE A 501 18.08 -0.27 -14.47
CA PHE A 501 19.46 -0.77 -14.37
C PHE A 501 20.23 -0.65 -15.69
N THR A 502 19.87 0.29 -16.57
CA THR A 502 20.48 0.47 -17.91
C THR A 502 21.92 0.99 -17.90
N GLN A 503 22.53 1.27 -16.75
CA GLN A 503 23.94 1.66 -16.66
C GLN A 503 24.88 0.43 -16.80
N ALA A 504 26.08 0.64 -17.36
CA ALA A 504 27.06 -0.38 -17.77
C ALA A 504 27.80 -1.10 -16.62
N THR A 505 27.10 -1.34 -15.53
CA THR A 505 27.67 -1.56 -14.21
C THR A 505 26.99 -2.76 -13.58
N THR A 506 27.78 -3.82 -13.48
CA THR A 506 27.40 -5.15 -13.03
C THR A 506 28.16 -5.45 -11.73
N PRO A 507 27.54 -5.98 -10.66
CA PRO A 507 26.16 -6.48 -10.57
C PRO A 507 25.10 -5.41 -10.26
N TYR A 508 23.87 -5.63 -10.75
CA TYR A 508 22.67 -4.84 -10.43
C TYR A 508 22.11 -5.14 -9.04
N VAL A 509 22.19 -6.40 -8.62
CA VAL A 509 21.74 -6.87 -7.30
C VAL A 509 22.77 -7.85 -6.74
N THR A 510 23.10 -7.72 -5.46
CA THR A 510 23.89 -8.67 -4.70
C THR A 510 23.05 -9.20 -3.53
N LEU A 511 22.83 -10.52 -3.51
CA LEU A 511 21.98 -11.20 -2.53
C LEU A 511 22.81 -11.98 -1.50
N GLY A 512 22.34 -12.03 -0.25
CA GLY A 512 22.82 -12.96 0.77
C GLY A 512 22.23 -14.37 0.63
N THR A 513 22.65 -15.30 1.49
CA THR A 513 22.13 -16.69 1.52
C THR A 513 20.64 -16.74 1.83
N ASN A 514 19.88 -17.55 1.09
CA ASN A 514 18.44 -17.79 1.32
C ASN A 514 17.55 -16.52 1.25
N GLU A 515 17.97 -15.51 0.49
CA GLU A 515 17.16 -14.31 0.27
C GLU A 515 16.26 -14.45 -0.96
N THR A 516 15.08 -13.85 -0.93
CA THR A 516 14.20 -13.77 -2.11
C THR A 516 13.86 -12.32 -2.40
N TRP A 517 14.24 -11.83 -3.57
CA TRP A 517 13.99 -10.46 -3.99
C TRP A 517 12.95 -10.43 -5.09
N THR A 518 11.78 -9.85 -4.85
CA THR A 518 10.82 -9.50 -5.90
C THR A 518 11.19 -8.15 -6.52
N VAL A 519 11.41 -8.09 -7.83
CA VAL A 519 11.66 -6.84 -8.56
C VAL A 519 10.55 -6.65 -9.59
N THR A 520 9.69 -5.65 -9.36
CA THR A 520 8.53 -5.35 -10.21
C THR A 520 8.87 -4.25 -11.22
N ASN A 521 8.53 -4.47 -12.50
CA ASN A 521 8.83 -3.57 -13.62
C ASN A 521 10.31 -3.14 -13.72
N PRO A 522 11.29 -4.05 -13.61
CA PRO A 522 12.67 -3.65 -13.86
C PRO A 522 12.87 -3.28 -15.34
N THR A 523 13.73 -2.29 -15.57
CA THR A 523 14.34 -2.05 -16.88
C THR A 523 15.77 -2.58 -16.83
N TRP A 524 15.95 -3.86 -17.15
CA TRP A 524 17.26 -4.53 -17.18
C TRP A 524 17.30 -5.63 -18.25
N THR A 525 18.48 -6.19 -18.48
CA THR A 525 18.65 -7.40 -19.29
C THR A 525 19.59 -8.31 -18.53
N ILE A 526 19.09 -9.43 -18.00
CA ILE A 526 19.91 -10.40 -17.26
C ILE A 526 20.34 -11.52 -18.20
N VAL A 527 21.63 -11.58 -18.51
CA VAL A 527 22.25 -12.63 -19.33
C VAL A 527 23.09 -13.61 -18.50
N ASP A 528 23.69 -13.17 -17.39
CA ASP A 528 24.52 -14.02 -16.54
C ASP A 528 24.59 -13.52 -15.07
N GLN A 529 25.35 -14.24 -14.22
CA GLN A 529 25.55 -13.87 -12.81
C GLN A 529 26.39 -12.61 -12.58
N THR A 530 27.06 -12.06 -13.61
CA THR A 530 27.78 -10.79 -13.42
C THR A 530 26.79 -9.67 -13.09
N GLN A 531 25.55 -9.78 -13.56
CA GLN A 531 24.46 -8.83 -13.34
C GLN A 531 23.64 -9.11 -12.08
N LEU A 532 23.55 -10.37 -11.63
CA LEU A 532 22.94 -10.76 -10.36
C LEU A 532 23.95 -11.57 -9.54
N ASN A 533 24.57 -10.93 -8.55
CA ASN A 533 25.63 -11.53 -7.74
C ASN A 533 25.04 -12.21 -6.50
N PHE A 534 24.89 -13.53 -6.53
CA PHE A 534 24.46 -14.33 -5.38
C PHE A 534 25.63 -14.67 -4.45
N GLY A 535 26.48 -13.69 -4.13
CA GLY A 535 27.63 -13.76 -3.20
C GLY A 535 28.51 -15.02 -3.33
N GLY A 536 29.58 -14.98 -4.14
CA GLY A 536 30.44 -16.12 -4.44
C GLY A 536 30.77 -17.06 -3.26
N GLY A 537 30.14 -18.25 -3.24
CA GLY A 537 30.42 -19.35 -2.32
C GLY A 537 29.17 -20.09 -1.85
N THR A 538 28.74 -21.14 -2.57
CA THR A 538 27.68 -22.08 -2.10
C THR A 538 26.41 -21.46 -1.49
N LEU A 539 25.93 -20.30 -1.98
CA LEU A 539 24.66 -19.74 -1.53
C LEU A 539 23.49 -20.49 -2.20
N SER A 540 23.21 -21.70 -1.71
CA SER A 540 21.99 -22.42 -2.04
C SER A 540 20.79 -21.63 -1.51
N GLY A 541 19.81 -21.32 -2.37
CA GLY A 541 18.49 -20.83 -1.95
C GLY A 541 18.20 -19.33 -2.12
N ALA A 542 19.14 -18.53 -2.65
CA ALA A 542 18.87 -17.14 -2.97
C ALA A 542 18.19 -17.00 -4.35
N SER A 543 17.19 -16.13 -4.48
CA SER A 543 16.42 -15.95 -5.72
C SER A 543 16.00 -14.49 -5.97
N VAL A 544 15.84 -14.14 -7.24
CA VAL A 544 15.26 -12.87 -7.71
C VAL A 544 14.05 -13.18 -8.58
N ASP A 545 12.86 -12.80 -8.10
CA ASP A 545 11.59 -12.86 -8.82
C ASP A 545 11.38 -11.57 -9.61
N GLU A 546 11.59 -11.61 -10.91
CA GLU A 546 11.21 -10.54 -11.83
C GLU A 546 9.71 -10.60 -12.12
N LYS A 547 9.00 -9.52 -11.79
CA LYS A 547 7.57 -9.39 -12.05
C LYS A 547 7.30 -8.17 -12.93
N PHE A 548 6.23 -8.22 -13.71
CA PHE A 548 5.69 -7.05 -14.41
C PHE A 548 4.25 -6.80 -14.03
N SER A 549 3.91 -5.52 -13.87
CA SER A 549 2.55 -5.07 -13.61
C SER A 549 1.69 -5.23 -14.85
N VAL A 550 0.53 -5.84 -14.68
CA VAL A 550 -0.51 -5.99 -15.68
C VAL A 550 -1.74 -5.25 -15.19
N SER A 551 -2.13 -4.21 -15.92
CA SER A 551 -3.28 -3.36 -15.60
C SER A 551 -4.32 -3.42 -16.72
N SER A 552 -5.26 -4.36 -16.63
CA SER A 552 -6.26 -4.55 -17.69
C SER A 552 -7.48 -3.66 -17.48
N THR A 553 -7.90 -2.94 -18.52
CA THR A 553 -9.17 -2.19 -18.50
C THR A 553 -10.24 -2.98 -19.25
N VAL A 554 -11.31 -3.36 -18.56
CA VAL A 554 -12.43 -4.12 -19.10
C VAL A 554 -13.62 -3.21 -19.37
N GLN A 555 -14.13 -3.25 -20.60
CA GLN A 555 -15.23 -2.40 -21.05
C GLN A 555 -16.16 -3.13 -22.02
N GLN A 556 -17.32 -2.54 -22.28
CA GLN A 556 -18.25 -2.94 -23.33
C GLN A 556 -17.83 -2.36 -24.68
N THR A 557 -18.44 -2.82 -25.77
CA THR A 557 -18.25 -2.24 -27.12
C THR A 557 -18.63 -0.75 -27.18
N SER A 558 -19.51 -0.29 -26.29
CA SER A 558 -19.88 1.13 -26.13
C SER A 558 -18.80 1.98 -25.44
N GLY A 559 -17.75 1.37 -24.88
CA GLY A 559 -16.75 2.03 -24.03
C GLY A 559 -17.13 2.10 -22.55
N THR A 560 -18.35 1.69 -22.17
CA THR A 560 -18.79 1.63 -20.76
C THR A 560 -17.91 0.66 -19.97
N LYS A 561 -17.35 1.11 -18.84
CA LYS A 561 -16.48 0.30 -17.99
C LYS A 561 -17.28 -0.78 -17.25
N ILE A 562 -16.68 -1.95 -17.10
CA ILE A 562 -17.31 -3.11 -16.45
C ILE A 562 -16.64 -3.33 -15.09
N GLN A 563 -17.38 -3.06 -14.01
CA GLN A 563 -16.95 -3.34 -12.62
C GLN A 563 -17.11 -4.84 -12.29
N ASN A 564 -16.24 -5.36 -11.41
CA ASN A 564 -16.25 -6.73 -10.90
C ASN A 564 -16.14 -7.78 -12.02
N ALA A 565 -15.49 -7.43 -13.13
CA ALA A 565 -15.01 -8.39 -14.11
C ALA A 565 -13.72 -9.01 -13.56
N ARG A 566 -13.63 -10.33 -13.58
CA ARG A 566 -12.43 -11.03 -13.15
C ARG A 566 -11.42 -11.05 -14.28
N VAL A 567 -10.21 -10.57 -14.01
CA VAL A 567 -9.09 -10.54 -14.94
C VAL A 567 -8.01 -11.47 -14.43
N LYS A 568 -7.48 -12.32 -15.30
CA LYS A 568 -6.45 -13.31 -14.96
C LYS A 568 -5.40 -13.43 -16.05
N ILE A 569 -4.15 -13.62 -15.64
CA ILE A 569 -3.10 -14.13 -16.53
C ILE A 569 -2.89 -15.61 -16.24
N ILE A 570 -3.02 -16.43 -17.27
CA ILE A 570 -2.68 -17.85 -17.24
C ILE A 570 -1.41 -18.13 -18.03
N GLU A 571 -0.63 -19.11 -17.60
CA GLU A 571 0.53 -19.62 -18.32
C GLU A 571 0.23 -20.97 -18.97
N ALA A 572 0.69 -21.20 -20.20
CA ALA A 572 0.36 -22.40 -20.96
C ALA A 572 1.00 -23.71 -20.43
N SER A 573 2.17 -23.64 -19.79
CA SER A 573 2.89 -24.76 -19.14
C SER A 573 4.25 -24.24 -18.63
N PRO A 574 4.81 -24.68 -17.48
CA PRO A 574 4.29 -25.64 -16.47
C PRO A 574 3.62 -24.95 -15.26
N THR A 575 3.02 -25.75 -14.37
CA THR A 575 2.19 -25.41 -13.19
C THR A 575 2.19 -23.92 -12.74
N PRO A 576 1.03 -23.22 -12.76
CA PRO A 576 0.98 -21.78 -12.52
C PRO A 576 1.43 -21.42 -11.10
N ALA A 577 2.44 -20.54 -11.02
CA ALA A 577 2.92 -19.97 -9.76
C ALA A 577 2.10 -18.73 -9.36
N ILE A 578 1.31 -18.87 -8.28
CA ILE A 578 0.73 -17.81 -7.42
C ILE A 578 -0.28 -16.85 -8.13
N ALA A 579 -1.09 -16.15 -7.33
CA ALA A 579 -2.26 -15.34 -7.70
C ALA A 579 -1.98 -14.26 -8.77
N ASN A 580 -2.22 -14.61 -10.04
CA ASN A 580 -2.20 -13.72 -11.21
C ASN A 580 -3.62 -13.25 -11.58
N GLU A 581 -4.41 -12.82 -10.59
CA GLU A 581 -5.82 -12.47 -10.78
C GLU A 581 -6.24 -11.24 -9.97
N GLY A 582 -7.24 -10.52 -10.47
CA GLY A 582 -7.87 -9.40 -9.78
C GLY A 582 -9.23 -9.08 -10.39
N ASP A 583 -10.13 -8.53 -9.57
CA ASP A 583 -11.44 -8.06 -10.02
C ASP A 583 -11.36 -6.57 -10.40
N THR A 584 -12.09 -6.15 -11.43
CA THR A 584 -12.08 -4.75 -11.88
C THR A 584 -12.80 -3.82 -10.92
N ASP A 585 -12.24 -2.63 -10.72
CA ASP A 585 -12.84 -1.54 -9.94
C ASP A 585 -14.01 -0.84 -10.67
N LEU A 586 -14.52 0.26 -10.11
CA LEU A 586 -15.58 1.07 -10.71
C LEU A 586 -15.20 1.64 -12.10
N ASN A 587 -13.90 1.76 -12.40
CA ASN A 587 -13.38 2.24 -13.67
C ASN A 587 -13.09 1.09 -14.65
N GLY A 588 -13.43 -0.14 -14.29
CA GLY A 588 -13.14 -1.33 -15.08
C GLY A 588 -11.67 -1.73 -15.06
N LEU A 589 -10.87 -1.23 -14.11
CA LEU A 589 -9.44 -1.50 -14.02
C LEU A 589 -9.16 -2.64 -13.03
N ALA A 590 -8.42 -3.67 -13.46
CA ALA A 590 -7.83 -4.68 -12.59
C ALA A 590 -6.30 -4.63 -12.73
N SER A 591 -5.58 -4.62 -11.60
CA SER A 591 -4.10 -4.56 -11.58
C SER A 591 -3.51 -5.63 -10.69
N PHE A 592 -2.52 -6.36 -11.20
CA PHE A 592 -1.73 -7.35 -10.46
C PHE A 592 -0.32 -7.48 -11.06
N ASN A 593 0.57 -8.21 -10.40
CA ASN A 593 1.95 -8.40 -10.85
C ASN A 593 2.16 -9.86 -11.26
N THR A 594 2.67 -10.08 -12.47
CA THR A 594 2.93 -11.41 -13.03
C THR A 594 4.42 -11.71 -13.03
N LEU A 595 4.81 -12.86 -12.49
CA LEU A 595 6.18 -13.38 -12.54
C LEU A 595 6.56 -13.75 -13.98
N THR A 596 7.66 -13.19 -14.47
CA THR A 596 8.20 -13.47 -15.81
C THR A 596 9.51 -14.23 -15.77
N ASN A 597 10.39 -13.92 -14.83
CA ASN A 597 11.63 -14.66 -14.64
C ASN A 597 11.88 -14.89 -13.15
N ASN A 598 12.27 -16.11 -12.78
CA ASN A 598 12.85 -16.40 -11.48
C ASN A 598 14.32 -16.78 -11.66
N TYR A 599 15.20 -15.95 -11.13
CA TYR A 599 16.64 -16.13 -11.19
C TYR A 599 17.13 -16.71 -9.87
N ILE A 600 17.63 -17.95 -9.88
CA ILE A 600 18.14 -18.64 -8.69
C ILE A 600 19.65 -18.76 -8.78
N GLY A 601 20.34 -18.35 -7.72
CA GLY A 601 21.78 -18.55 -7.58
C GLY A 601 22.12 -20.04 -7.46
N ALA A 602 22.95 -20.57 -8.35
CA ALA A 602 23.53 -21.91 -8.22
C ALA A 602 25.01 -21.84 -7.82
N ALA A 603 25.60 -22.98 -7.48
CA ALA A 603 27.02 -23.07 -7.12
C ALA A 603 27.93 -22.63 -8.29
N ALA A 604 28.97 -21.85 -7.97
CA ALA A 604 30.06 -21.42 -8.85
C ALA A 604 29.62 -20.85 -10.23
N ASN A 605 29.25 -19.56 -10.26
CA ASN A 605 29.05 -18.77 -11.48
C ASN A 605 27.89 -19.21 -12.40
N ALA A 606 26.97 -20.06 -11.94
CA ALA A 606 25.85 -20.57 -12.75
C ALA A 606 24.50 -19.97 -12.33
N LEU A 607 23.85 -19.20 -13.22
CA LEU A 607 22.50 -18.68 -13.02
C LEU A 607 21.48 -19.72 -13.50
N THR A 608 20.55 -20.14 -12.64
CA THR A 608 19.39 -20.93 -13.08
C THR A 608 18.22 -19.98 -13.28
N THR A 609 17.73 -19.85 -14.51
CA THR A 609 16.57 -19.01 -14.82
C THR A 609 15.38 -19.88 -15.16
N THR A 610 14.27 -19.67 -14.46
CA THR A 610 12.95 -20.17 -14.87
C THR A 610 12.21 -19.03 -15.55
N THR A 611 12.01 -19.13 -16.87
CA THR A 611 11.31 -18.11 -17.67
C THR A 611 9.87 -18.51 -17.92
N HIS A 612 8.97 -17.58 -17.62
CA HIS A 612 7.54 -17.61 -17.88
C HIS A 612 7.25 -16.65 -19.03
N SER A 613 6.84 -17.15 -20.21
CA SER A 613 6.79 -16.34 -21.45
C SER A 613 5.54 -16.50 -22.29
N THR A 614 4.79 -17.59 -22.12
CA THR A 614 3.53 -17.84 -22.84
C THR A 614 2.34 -17.59 -21.93
N PHE A 615 1.92 -16.32 -21.88
CA PHE A 615 0.76 -15.90 -21.13
C PHE A 615 -0.49 -15.76 -22.01
N ALA A 616 -1.66 -16.04 -21.44
CA ALA A 616 -2.93 -15.62 -21.98
C ALA A 616 -3.71 -14.79 -20.95
N LEU A 617 -4.23 -13.66 -21.41
CA LEU A 617 -5.15 -12.83 -20.65
C LEU A 617 -6.55 -13.40 -20.79
N LYS A 618 -7.14 -13.76 -19.66
CA LYS A 618 -8.51 -14.22 -19.56
C LYS A 618 -9.33 -13.21 -18.78
N VAL A 619 -10.51 -12.89 -19.30
CA VAL A 619 -11.45 -11.99 -18.63
C VAL A 619 -12.84 -12.58 -18.64
N TYR A 620 -13.46 -12.59 -17.46
CA TYR A 620 -14.78 -13.16 -17.25
C TYR A 620 -15.66 -12.15 -16.51
N ARG A 621 -16.87 -11.95 -17.01
CA ARG A 621 -17.93 -11.25 -16.29
C ARG A 621 -19.25 -11.92 -16.64
N TYR A 622 -20.04 -12.20 -15.63
CA TYR A 622 -21.40 -12.68 -15.82
C TYR A 622 -22.22 -11.74 -16.72
N GLY A 623 -22.96 -12.30 -17.67
CA GLY A 623 -23.71 -11.55 -18.70
C GLY A 623 -22.90 -11.16 -19.93
N TYR A 624 -21.64 -11.60 -20.04
CA TYR A 624 -20.75 -11.35 -21.18
C TYR A 624 -20.10 -12.65 -21.67
N LEU A 625 -19.74 -12.69 -22.95
CA LEU A 625 -18.90 -13.74 -23.51
C LEU A 625 -17.49 -13.65 -22.91
N PRO A 626 -16.88 -14.76 -22.49
CA PRO A 626 -15.54 -14.73 -21.94
C PRO A 626 -14.52 -14.33 -23.00
N PHE A 627 -13.49 -13.62 -22.56
CA PHE A 627 -12.37 -13.24 -23.41
C PHE A 627 -11.16 -14.11 -23.07
N THR A 628 -10.47 -14.62 -24.08
CA THR A 628 -9.13 -15.21 -23.96
C THR A 628 -8.28 -14.69 -25.11
N GLY A 629 -7.18 -14.03 -24.79
CA GLY A 629 -6.22 -13.52 -25.77
C GLY A 629 -4.79 -13.85 -25.35
N ALA A 630 -3.94 -14.20 -26.31
CA ALA A 630 -2.50 -14.31 -26.04
C ALA A 630 -1.96 -12.95 -25.56
N GLN A 631 -1.13 -12.97 -24.52
CA GLN A 631 -0.54 -11.76 -23.93
C GLN A 631 0.97 -11.93 -23.82
N ALA A 632 1.73 -11.05 -24.45
CA ALA A 632 3.17 -10.94 -24.20
C ALA A 632 3.38 -10.00 -23.00
N ILE A 633 4.17 -10.44 -22.01
CA ILE A 633 4.54 -9.64 -20.84
C ILE A 633 6.06 -9.58 -20.80
N THR A 634 6.62 -8.51 -21.38
CA THR A 634 8.07 -8.21 -21.35
C THR A 634 8.37 -6.87 -20.68
N ALA A 635 7.32 -6.14 -20.32
CA ALA A 635 7.32 -4.85 -19.64
C ALA A 635 5.97 -4.69 -18.93
N ALA A 636 5.84 -3.64 -18.11
CA ALA A 636 4.55 -3.23 -17.59
C ALA A 636 3.56 -3.04 -18.75
N THR A 637 2.38 -3.65 -18.67
CA THR A 637 1.41 -3.66 -19.77
C THR A 637 0.02 -3.33 -19.26
N ALA A 638 -0.77 -2.66 -20.11
CA ALA A 638 -2.13 -2.26 -19.80
C ALA A 638 -3.11 -2.65 -20.91
N PRO A 639 -3.41 -3.95 -21.07
CA PRO A 639 -4.27 -4.41 -22.16
C PRO A 639 -5.72 -3.89 -21.97
N GLY A 640 -6.33 -3.43 -23.06
CA GLY A 640 -7.76 -3.15 -23.09
C GLY A 640 -8.53 -4.39 -23.51
N VAL A 641 -9.54 -4.79 -22.74
CA VAL A 641 -10.42 -5.90 -23.08
C VAL A 641 -11.83 -5.38 -23.29
N THR A 642 -12.38 -5.67 -24.48
CA THR A 642 -13.78 -5.41 -24.78
C THR A 642 -14.55 -6.72 -24.66
N LEU A 643 -15.42 -6.82 -23.67
CA LEU A 643 -16.33 -7.94 -23.54
C LEU A 643 -17.57 -7.71 -24.38
N LEU A 644 -17.96 -8.73 -25.15
CA LEU A 644 -19.22 -8.74 -25.88
C LEU A 644 -20.33 -9.19 -24.94
N ALA A 645 -21.46 -8.50 -24.96
CA ALA A 645 -22.64 -8.95 -24.22
C ALA A 645 -23.00 -10.36 -24.67
N ASP A 646 -23.29 -11.25 -23.71
CA ASP A 646 -23.77 -12.57 -24.05
C ASP A 646 -25.20 -12.44 -24.61
N THR A 647 -25.42 -12.91 -25.82
CA THR A 647 -26.76 -12.88 -26.46
C THR A 647 -27.78 -13.76 -25.72
N PHE A 648 -27.33 -14.61 -24.80
CA PHE A 648 -28.17 -15.40 -23.90
C PHE A 648 -28.31 -14.78 -22.50
N GLN A 649 -28.01 -13.48 -22.37
CA GLN A 649 -27.95 -12.72 -21.12
C GLN A 649 -28.96 -13.19 -20.05
N VAL A 650 -28.41 -13.60 -18.91
CA VAL A 650 -29.16 -13.96 -17.72
C VAL A 650 -29.19 -12.71 -16.83
N GLU A 651 -30.36 -12.18 -16.53
CA GLU A 651 -30.47 -10.95 -15.72
C GLU A 651 -30.24 -11.25 -14.23
N THR A 652 -29.59 -10.33 -13.54
CA THR A 652 -29.29 -10.45 -12.10
C THR A 652 -30.48 -10.17 -11.20
N VAL A 653 -31.58 -9.61 -11.72
CA VAL A 653 -32.77 -9.26 -10.94
C VAL A 653 -34.03 -9.60 -11.73
N GLU A 654 -34.87 -10.47 -11.16
CA GLU A 654 -36.13 -10.96 -11.70
C GLU A 654 -37.09 -9.83 -12.14
N ALA A 655 -37.10 -8.72 -11.40
CA ALA A 655 -37.99 -7.58 -11.63
C ALA A 655 -37.79 -6.88 -12.98
N THR A 656 -36.57 -6.93 -13.55
CA THR A 656 -36.24 -6.23 -14.80
C THR A 656 -36.56 -7.12 -16.01
N ALA A 657 -36.32 -8.42 -15.92
CA ALA A 657 -36.68 -9.42 -16.94
C ALA A 657 -38.20 -9.54 -17.15
N VAL A 658 -39.00 -9.31 -16.11
CA VAL A 658 -40.47 -9.27 -16.20
C VAL A 658 -40.97 -7.97 -16.84
N ALA A 659 -40.28 -6.85 -16.61
CA ALA A 659 -40.70 -5.52 -17.06
C ALA A 659 -40.36 -5.21 -18.52
N ASP A 660 -39.29 -5.78 -19.09
CA ASP A 660 -38.85 -5.47 -20.46
C ASP A 660 -39.40 -6.42 -21.54
N GLY A 661 -40.06 -7.52 -21.16
CA GLY A 661 -40.61 -8.51 -22.08
C GLY A 661 -39.57 -9.36 -22.84
N THR A 662 -38.29 -9.28 -22.47
CA THR A 662 -37.19 -10.02 -23.10
C THR A 662 -36.87 -11.34 -22.38
N GLN A 663 -37.59 -12.37 -22.78
CA GLN A 663 -37.12 -13.69 -23.23
C GLN A 663 -35.79 -14.32 -22.76
N LYS A 664 -35.40 -14.17 -21.48
CA LYS A 664 -34.09 -14.60 -20.95
C LYS A 664 -34.18 -15.72 -19.90
N VAL A 665 -33.19 -16.61 -19.86
CA VAL A 665 -32.98 -17.60 -18.77
C VAL A 665 -32.55 -16.83 -17.53
N VAL A 666 -33.02 -17.18 -16.33
CA VAL A 666 -32.59 -16.54 -15.07
C VAL A 666 -31.88 -17.59 -14.21
N ILE A 667 -30.61 -17.36 -13.86
CA ILE A 667 -29.81 -18.17 -12.95
C ILE A 667 -29.68 -17.34 -11.68
N ILE A 668 -30.41 -17.72 -10.65
CA ILE A 668 -30.39 -17.03 -9.37
C ILE A 668 -29.34 -17.69 -8.50
N GLU A 669 -28.17 -17.06 -8.39
CA GLU A 669 -27.16 -17.38 -7.38
C GLU A 669 -27.55 -16.73 -6.04
N SER A 670 -27.32 -17.45 -4.95
CA SER A 670 -27.42 -16.83 -3.63
C SER A 670 -26.23 -15.93 -3.34
N ALA A 671 -26.49 -14.74 -2.80
CA ALA A 671 -25.44 -13.86 -2.27
C ALA A 671 -24.69 -14.45 -1.06
N ALA A 672 -25.15 -15.55 -0.45
CA ALA A 672 -24.50 -16.21 0.66
C ALA A 672 -24.16 -17.68 0.32
N LEU A 673 -22.90 -18.08 0.56
CA LEU A 673 -22.29 -19.36 0.19
C LEU A 673 -22.94 -20.65 0.75
N ASN A 674 -24.16 -20.64 1.30
CA ASN A 674 -24.78 -21.83 1.90
C ASN A 674 -26.32 -21.89 1.82
N GLN A 675 -26.83 -22.19 0.61
CA GLN A 675 -28.17 -22.75 0.33
C GLN A 675 -29.34 -21.75 0.41
N SER A 676 -29.95 -21.42 -0.73
CA SER A 676 -31.04 -20.43 -0.76
C SER A 676 -32.36 -20.89 -1.32
N HIS A 677 -32.41 -22.08 -1.93
CA HIS A 677 -33.65 -22.63 -2.44
C HIS A 677 -33.99 -23.95 -1.77
N SER A 678 -35.25 -24.15 -1.41
CA SER A 678 -35.74 -25.45 -0.98
C SER A 678 -37.08 -25.78 -1.60
N ILE A 679 -37.29 -27.07 -1.87
CA ILE A 679 -38.62 -27.63 -2.12
C ILE A 679 -39.08 -28.25 -0.82
N ILE A 680 -40.29 -27.92 -0.37
CA ILE A 680 -40.93 -28.58 0.78
C ILE A 680 -42.33 -29.06 0.39
N LYS A 681 -42.79 -30.12 1.04
CA LYS A 681 -44.18 -30.60 0.94
C LYS A 681 -44.88 -30.40 2.27
N PHE A 682 -46.13 -29.95 2.25
CA PHE A 682 -46.92 -29.68 3.44
C PHE A 682 -48.34 -30.24 3.35
N THR A 683 -48.96 -30.45 4.50
CA THR A 683 -50.35 -30.88 4.68
C THR A 683 -51.02 -30.12 5.81
N GLY A 684 -52.35 -30.24 5.95
CA GLY A 684 -53.10 -29.67 7.08
C GLY A 684 -53.13 -28.14 7.12
N GLY A 685 -52.99 -27.50 5.96
CA GLY A 685 -52.92 -26.05 5.83
C GLY A 685 -54.26 -25.35 6.12
N THR A 686 -54.23 -24.29 6.91
CA THR A 686 -55.35 -23.38 7.15
C THR A 686 -54.97 -21.98 6.68
N GLY A 687 -55.93 -21.20 6.16
CA GLY A 687 -55.66 -19.89 5.57
C GLY A 687 -55.25 -19.96 4.09
N THR A 688 -54.67 -18.87 3.57
CA THR A 688 -54.28 -18.75 2.15
C THR A 688 -52.76 -18.58 2.02
N LEU A 689 -52.09 -19.55 1.40
CA LEU A 689 -50.69 -19.46 1.02
C LEU A 689 -50.57 -18.92 -0.41
N ASN A 690 -49.84 -17.82 -0.58
CA ASN A 690 -49.56 -17.16 -1.85
C ASN A 690 -48.05 -17.10 -2.12
N VAL A 691 -47.70 -16.89 -3.39
CA VAL A 691 -46.33 -16.49 -3.78
C VAL A 691 -45.97 -15.16 -3.09
N GLY A 692 -44.76 -15.08 -2.55
CA GLY A 692 -44.23 -13.96 -1.78
C GLY A 692 -44.36 -14.11 -0.26
N ASN A 693 -45.14 -15.06 0.26
CA ASN A 693 -45.27 -15.27 1.71
C ASN A 693 -44.01 -15.91 2.31
N THR A 694 -43.58 -15.51 3.52
CA THR A 694 -42.45 -16.15 4.20
C THR A 694 -42.92 -17.31 5.05
N VAL A 695 -42.52 -18.53 4.72
CA VAL A 695 -42.80 -19.75 5.48
C VAL A 695 -41.71 -19.97 6.52
N THR A 696 -42.10 -20.10 7.79
CA THR A 696 -41.21 -20.34 8.93
C THR A 696 -41.55 -21.67 9.60
N GLY A 697 -40.56 -22.53 9.81
CA GLY A 697 -40.68 -23.74 10.62
C GLY A 697 -40.63 -23.37 12.10
N THR A 698 -41.69 -23.66 12.85
CA THR A 698 -41.82 -23.20 14.24
C THR A 698 -40.82 -23.84 15.19
N THR A 699 -40.30 -25.03 14.83
CA THR A 699 -39.38 -25.79 15.69
C THR A 699 -37.94 -25.61 15.24
N SER A 700 -37.68 -25.65 13.94
CA SER A 700 -36.34 -25.47 13.37
C SER A 700 -35.90 -24.01 13.28
N GLY A 701 -36.84 -23.06 13.21
CA GLY A 701 -36.53 -21.68 12.85
C GLY A 701 -36.11 -21.52 11.38
N ALA A 702 -36.31 -22.54 10.55
CA ALA A 702 -36.06 -22.49 9.12
C ALA A 702 -37.01 -21.49 8.44
N THR A 703 -36.52 -20.52 7.69
CA THR A 703 -37.35 -19.51 6.99
C THR A 703 -37.10 -19.50 5.48
N GLY A 704 -38.12 -19.23 4.66
CA GLY A 704 -37.98 -19.04 3.21
C GLY A 704 -39.23 -18.41 2.59
N VAL A 705 -39.08 -17.65 1.52
CA VAL A 705 -40.17 -16.97 0.82
C VAL A 705 -40.72 -17.87 -0.28
N VAL A 706 -42.04 -18.08 -0.33
CA VAL A 706 -42.70 -18.88 -1.38
C VAL A 706 -42.45 -18.21 -2.72
N GLU A 707 -41.72 -18.91 -3.57
CA GLU A 707 -41.49 -18.52 -4.96
C GLU A 707 -42.60 -19.06 -5.86
N GLU A 708 -42.95 -20.32 -5.67
CA GLU A 708 -43.91 -20.99 -6.52
C GLU A 708 -44.65 -22.09 -5.75
N ILE A 709 -45.96 -22.20 -5.97
CA ILE A 709 -46.78 -23.31 -5.50
C ILE A 709 -46.89 -24.31 -6.63
N ILE A 710 -46.11 -25.39 -6.54
CA ILE A 710 -45.88 -26.31 -7.66
C ILE A 710 -46.89 -27.46 -7.72
N GLU A 711 -47.49 -27.82 -6.60
CA GLU A 711 -48.56 -28.82 -6.53
C GLU A 711 -49.54 -28.47 -5.40
N GLY A 712 -50.83 -28.76 -5.59
CA GLY A 712 -51.84 -28.66 -4.55
C GLY A 712 -52.39 -27.24 -4.35
N ASN A 713 -52.82 -26.94 -3.13
CA ASN A 713 -53.41 -25.67 -2.74
C ASN A 713 -52.95 -25.28 -1.32
N SER A 714 -53.52 -24.23 -0.73
CA SER A 714 -53.16 -23.78 0.62
C SER A 714 -53.45 -24.79 1.73
N THR A 715 -54.21 -25.87 1.49
CA THR A 715 -54.49 -26.94 2.47
C THR A 715 -53.48 -28.07 2.41
N ALA A 716 -52.98 -28.44 1.24
CA ALA A 716 -51.88 -29.38 1.09
C ALA A 716 -51.21 -29.15 -0.26
N GLY A 717 -49.88 -29.12 -0.28
CA GLY A 717 -49.15 -28.79 -1.49
C GLY A 717 -47.66 -28.96 -1.38
N THR A 718 -46.99 -28.69 -2.49
CA THR A 718 -45.53 -28.64 -2.60
C THR A 718 -45.15 -27.24 -3.08
N VAL A 719 -44.16 -26.61 -2.44
CA VAL A 719 -43.73 -25.23 -2.77
C VAL A 719 -42.22 -25.14 -2.96
N ILE A 720 -41.81 -24.21 -3.81
CA ILE A 720 -40.42 -23.75 -3.91
C ILE A 720 -40.29 -22.53 -3.00
N LEU A 721 -39.27 -22.53 -2.16
CA LEU A 721 -38.90 -21.40 -1.30
C LEU A 721 -37.60 -20.78 -1.80
N LYS A 722 -37.55 -19.44 -1.89
CA LYS A 722 -36.33 -18.65 -2.09
C LYS A 722 -35.91 -17.94 -0.79
N THR A 723 -34.75 -17.27 -0.84
CA THR A 723 -34.19 -16.49 0.30
C THR A 723 -34.17 -17.28 1.61
N ARG A 724 -33.78 -18.56 1.55
CA ARG A 724 -33.70 -19.44 2.72
C ARG A 724 -32.61 -18.97 3.68
N ASN A 725 -32.86 -19.10 4.99
CA ASN A 725 -31.79 -19.08 5.98
C ASN A 725 -31.03 -20.43 6.00
N SER A 726 -29.90 -20.49 6.70
CA SER A 726 -29.06 -21.69 6.73
C SER A 726 -29.71 -22.91 7.40
N THR A 727 -30.82 -22.73 8.13
CA THR A 727 -31.41 -23.75 9.02
C THR A 727 -32.43 -24.67 8.33
N SER A 728 -32.26 -25.99 8.45
CA SER A 728 -33.11 -27.00 7.78
C SER A 728 -34.45 -27.14 8.44
N TYR A 729 -35.49 -27.34 7.64
CA TYR A 729 -36.77 -27.79 8.16
C TYR A 729 -36.61 -29.22 8.71
N SER A 730 -37.29 -29.53 9.81
CA SER A 730 -37.08 -30.78 10.56
C SER A 730 -38.38 -31.53 10.84
N GLY A 731 -38.35 -32.86 10.70
CA GLY A 731 -39.44 -33.74 11.08
C GLY A 731 -40.78 -33.40 10.44
N THR A 732 -41.85 -33.43 11.23
CA THR A 732 -43.20 -32.98 10.87
C THR A 732 -43.54 -31.69 11.62
N GLU A 733 -42.69 -30.68 11.51
CA GLU A 733 -42.91 -29.43 12.25
C GLU A 733 -44.06 -28.60 11.69
N ALA A 734 -44.64 -27.75 12.54
CA ALA A 734 -45.61 -26.77 12.10
C ALA A 734 -44.91 -25.67 11.27
N LEU A 735 -45.60 -25.23 10.23
CA LEU A 735 -45.21 -24.15 9.36
C LEU A 735 -46.14 -22.97 9.63
N THR A 736 -45.57 -21.79 9.77
CA THR A 736 -46.33 -20.54 9.95
C THR A 736 -45.85 -19.51 8.96
N GLU A 737 -46.78 -18.73 8.41
CA GLU A 737 -46.43 -17.55 7.64
C GLU A 737 -45.98 -16.39 8.55
N SER A 738 -44.92 -15.68 8.17
CA SER A 738 -44.64 -14.33 8.65
C SER A 738 -44.71 -13.33 7.48
N GLY A 739 -45.55 -12.29 7.60
CA GLY A 739 -45.83 -11.37 6.49
C GLY A 739 -47.11 -10.54 6.66
N VAL A 740 -47.49 -9.80 5.61
CA VAL A 740 -48.57 -8.79 5.62
C VAL A 740 -50.00 -9.37 5.76
N SER A 741 -50.15 -10.69 5.65
CA SER A 741 -51.40 -11.43 5.91
C SER A 741 -51.09 -12.75 6.62
N SER A 742 -50.73 -12.68 7.91
CA SER A 742 -50.23 -13.82 8.72
C SER A 742 -51.27 -14.90 9.06
N ASP A 743 -52.10 -15.32 8.09
CA ASP A 743 -53.25 -16.19 8.32
C ASP A 743 -52.98 -17.64 7.89
N TRP A 744 -51.85 -17.92 7.25
CA TRP A 744 -51.52 -19.28 6.83
C TRP A 744 -50.68 -20.05 7.86
N ALA A 745 -51.13 -21.27 8.16
CA ALA A 745 -50.39 -22.27 8.93
C ALA A 745 -50.52 -23.64 8.27
N GLY A 746 -49.51 -24.51 8.38
CA GLY A 746 -49.52 -25.86 7.85
C GLY A 746 -48.60 -26.81 8.62
N THR A 747 -48.49 -28.05 8.18
CA THR A 747 -47.55 -29.04 8.76
C THR A 747 -46.62 -29.57 7.68
N LEU A 748 -45.32 -29.54 7.93
CA LEU A 748 -44.32 -30.10 7.02
C LEU A 748 -44.52 -31.63 6.91
N THR A 749 -44.49 -32.14 5.69
CA THR A 749 -44.41 -33.59 5.46
C THR A 749 -42.99 -34.06 5.77
N SER A 750 -42.85 -35.10 6.59
CA SER A 750 -41.54 -35.56 7.08
C SER A 750 -40.55 -35.82 5.95
N SER A 751 -39.31 -35.33 6.14
CA SER A 751 -38.19 -35.49 5.21
C SER A 751 -38.44 -34.97 3.78
N SER A 752 -39.45 -34.09 3.61
CA SER A 752 -39.80 -33.53 2.30
C SER A 752 -38.85 -32.44 1.83
N GLU A 753 -38.12 -31.77 2.73
CA GLU A 753 -37.20 -30.71 2.33
C GLU A 753 -36.11 -31.25 1.39
N LYS A 754 -35.99 -30.61 0.22
CA LYS A 754 -34.85 -30.76 -0.69
C LYS A 754 -34.25 -29.39 -0.94
N ARG A 755 -32.98 -29.21 -0.58
CA ARG A 755 -32.23 -27.97 -0.77
C ARG A 755 -31.44 -27.97 -2.08
N PHE A 756 -31.29 -26.78 -2.65
CA PHE A 756 -30.61 -26.50 -3.90
C PHE A 756 -29.79 -25.21 -3.78
N TYR A 757 -28.70 -25.15 -4.54
CA TYR A 757 -27.81 -23.98 -4.59
C TYR A 757 -28.22 -23.03 -5.71
N TRP A 758 -28.70 -23.58 -6.82
CA TRP A 758 -28.99 -22.84 -8.03
C TRP A 758 -30.45 -23.04 -8.43
N LEU A 759 -31.14 -21.93 -8.70
CA LEU A 759 -32.44 -21.93 -9.37
C LEU A 759 -32.21 -21.43 -10.80
N VAL A 760 -32.55 -22.26 -11.78
CA VAL A 760 -32.54 -21.93 -13.20
C VAL A 760 -33.98 -21.82 -13.68
N GLN A 761 -34.47 -20.60 -13.86
CA GLN A 761 -35.77 -20.34 -14.45
C GLN A 761 -35.64 -20.31 -15.98
N ALA A 762 -36.36 -21.21 -16.65
CA ALA A 762 -36.51 -21.19 -18.08
C ALA A 762 -37.35 -19.97 -18.49
N GLY A 763 -36.72 -18.97 -19.11
CA GLY A 763 -37.45 -17.81 -19.65
C GLY A 763 -38.49 -18.16 -20.71
N THR A 764 -39.30 -17.18 -21.10
CA THR A 764 -40.28 -17.30 -22.20
C THR A 764 -39.81 -16.59 -23.47
N ILE A 765 -39.65 -17.29 -24.59
CA ILE A 765 -39.45 -16.69 -25.92
C ILE A 765 -40.83 -16.32 -26.52
N SER A 766 -41.12 -15.03 -26.68
CA SER A 766 -42.33 -14.50 -27.31
C SER A 766 -43.61 -15.00 -26.63
N GLY A 767 -43.60 -15.02 -25.30
CA GLY A 767 -44.67 -15.59 -24.47
C GLY A 767 -44.67 -17.12 -24.37
N THR A 768 -43.71 -17.81 -25.01
CA THR A 768 -43.59 -19.27 -25.04
C THR A 768 -42.43 -19.74 -24.17
N LYS A 769 -42.66 -20.48 -23.07
CA LYS A 769 -41.59 -20.99 -22.19
C LYS A 769 -40.61 -21.87 -22.98
N ARG A 770 -39.30 -21.73 -22.73
CA ARG A 770 -38.25 -22.54 -23.37
C ARG A 770 -38.41 -24.03 -23.05
N SER A 771 -37.97 -24.88 -23.97
CA SER A 771 -37.82 -26.31 -23.74
C SER A 771 -36.58 -26.61 -22.90
N LEU A 772 -36.59 -27.75 -22.21
CA LEU A 772 -35.41 -28.25 -21.49
C LEU A 772 -34.22 -28.51 -22.44
N GLN A 773 -34.51 -28.89 -23.69
CA GLN A 773 -33.48 -29.15 -24.70
C GLN A 773 -32.72 -27.86 -25.07
N GLU A 774 -33.43 -26.75 -25.26
CA GLU A 774 -32.78 -25.47 -25.58
C GLU A 774 -31.89 -24.96 -24.43
N LEU A 775 -32.29 -25.21 -23.18
CA LEU A 775 -31.46 -24.93 -22.01
C LEU A 775 -30.22 -25.83 -21.98
N TYR A 776 -30.41 -27.13 -22.24
CA TYR A 776 -29.33 -28.10 -22.28
C TYR A 776 -28.31 -27.78 -23.39
N ASP A 777 -28.77 -27.48 -24.60
CA ASP A 777 -27.92 -27.10 -25.73
C ASP A 777 -27.14 -25.82 -25.44
N HIS A 778 -27.77 -24.85 -24.76
CA HIS A 778 -27.09 -23.64 -24.31
C HIS A 778 -25.97 -23.94 -23.30
N PHE A 779 -26.25 -24.75 -22.27
CA PHE A 779 -25.22 -25.15 -21.31
C PHE A 779 -24.11 -25.94 -22.00
N GLN A 780 -24.42 -26.89 -22.89
CA GLN A 780 -23.41 -27.66 -23.62
C GLN A 780 -22.51 -26.79 -24.52
N ALA A 781 -23.06 -25.77 -25.17
CA ALA A 781 -22.28 -24.80 -25.93
C ALA A 781 -21.28 -24.05 -25.04
N LYS A 782 -21.68 -23.67 -23.82
CA LYS A 782 -20.79 -23.06 -22.81
C LYS A 782 -19.76 -24.04 -22.24
N LEU A 783 -20.14 -25.30 -22.03
CA LEU A 783 -19.25 -26.37 -21.57
C LEU A 783 -18.17 -26.76 -22.61
N GLY A 784 -18.37 -26.41 -23.89
CA GLY A 784 -17.44 -26.67 -24.99
C GLY A 784 -16.28 -25.67 -25.11
N GLU A 785 -16.27 -24.61 -24.31
CA GLU A 785 -15.22 -23.57 -24.35
C GLU A 785 -13.92 -24.12 -23.72
N ALA A 786 -12.89 -24.29 -24.55
CA ALA A 786 -11.68 -25.04 -24.20
C ALA A 786 -10.76 -24.27 -23.24
N THR A 787 -10.79 -24.66 -21.96
CA THR A 787 -9.81 -24.49 -20.86
C THR A 787 -10.42 -23.82 -19.64
N LEU A 788 -11.01 -24.64 -18.77
CA LEU A 788 -11.55 -24.24 -17.47
C LEU A 788 -10.52 -24.58 -16.39
N ASP A 789 -10.28 -23.64 -15.49
CA ASP A 789 -9.38 -23.78 -14.36
C ASP A 789 -10.16 -24.31 -13.15
N THR A 790 -9.81 -25.50 -12.67
CA THR A 790 -10.51 -26.19 -11.58
C THR A 790 -10.52 -25.44 -10.23
N ALA A 791 -9.80 -24.32 -10.10
CA ALA A 791 -9.69 -23.53 -8.88
C ALA A 791 -10.83 -22.50 -8.65
N ASP A 792 -11.54 -22.03 -9.68
CA ASP A 792 -12.54 -20.95 -9.55
C ASP A 792 -13.97 -21.47 -9.29
N LEU A 793 -14.78 -20.74 -8.53
CA LEU A 793 -16.17 -21.08 -8.18
C LEU A 793 -17.11 -21.11 -9.40
N TRP A 794 -16.88 -20.26 -10.40
CA TRP A 794 -17.66 -20.28 -11.65
C TRP A 794 -17.25 -21.45 -12.56
N ASP A 795 -15.96 -21.78 -12.57
CA ASP A 795 -15.46 -22.99 -13.22
C ASP A 795 -15.94 -24.23 -12.47
N LYS A 796 -16.15 -24.18 -11.15
CA LYS A 796 -16.88 -25.22 -10.40
C LYS A 796 -18.35 -25.32 -10.79
N VAL A 797 -19.08 -24.22 -11.06
CA VAL A 797 -20.46 -24.31 -11.59
C VAL A 797 -20.49 -25.07 -12.92
N ILE A 798 -19.54 -24.76 -13.80
CA ILE A 798 -19.36 -25.42 -15.08
C ILE A 798 -18.88 -26.88 -14.92
N LEU A 799 -17.93 -27.15 -14.04
CA LEU A 799 -17.28 -28.47 -13.83
C LEU A 799 -18.16 -29.42 -13.02
N ASP A 800 -18.82 -28.92 -11.96
CA ASP A 800 -19.83 -29.63 -11.18
C ASP A 800 -21.06 -29.90 -12.05
N GLY A 801 -21.47 -28.94 -12.88
CA GLY A 801 -22.45 -29.16 -13.94
C GLY A 801 -22.02 -30.29 -14.88
N ARG A 802 -20.77 -30.30 -15.36
CA ARG A 802 -20.23 -31.35 -16.24
C ARG A 802 -20.25 -32.74 -15.59
N ALA A 803 -19.87 -32.84 -14.31
CA ALA A 803 -19.92 -34.07 -13.55
C ALA A 803 -21.36 -34.53 -13.25
N GLU A 804 -22.29 -33.60 -13.02
CA GLU A 804 -23.70 -33.87 -12.77
C GLU A 804 -24.48 -34.28 -14.04
N PHE A 805 -24.30 -33.57 -15.15
CA PHE A 805 -24.91 -33.89 -16.45
C PHE A 805 -24.32 -35.16 -17.09
N GLY A 806 -23.11 -35.57 -16.70
CA GLY A 806 -22.50 -36.84 -17.11
C GLY A 806 -23.07 -38.08 -16.41
N THR A 807 -23.76 -37.90 -15.28
CA THR A 807 -24.49 -38.98 -14.60
C THR A 807 -25.94 -39.02 -15.06
N SER A 808 -26.54 -40.22 -15.18
CA SER A 808 -27.94 -40.38 -15.59
C SER A 808 -28.85 -39.55 -14.68
N VAL A 809 -29.45 -38.49 -15.23
CA VAL A 809 -30.34 -37.56 -14.52
C VAL A 809 -31.44 -38.37 -13.80
N GLN A 810 -31.41 -38.43 -12.47
CA GLN A 810 -32.52 -38.95 -11.68
C GLN A 810 -33.66 -37.92 -11.67
N GLY A 811 -34.41 -37.87 -12.77
CA GLY A 811 -35.63 -37.08 -12.83
C GLY A 811 -36.70 -37.70 -11.95
N VAL A 812 -36.94 -37.13 -10.77
CA VAL A 812 -38.17 -37.41 -10.01
C VAL A 812 -39.30 -36.63 -10.68
N ALA A 813 -40.05 -37.29 -11.56
CA ALA A 813 -41.29 -36.73 -12.09
C ALA A 813 -42.39 -36.87 -11.02
N THR A 814 -42.69 -35.79 -10.29
CA THR A 814 -43.83 -35.77 -9.36
C THR A 814 -45.10 -35.32 -10.09
N GLY A 815 -45.71 -36.24 -10.84
CA GLY A 815 -47.16 -36.40 -11.06
C GLY A 815 -48.12 -35.22 -11.37
N SER A 816 -47.70 -34.00 -11.75
CA SER A 816 -48.61 -32.86 -11.97
C SER A 816 -48.12 -31.97 -13.15
N PRO A 817 -48.98 -31.20 -13.87
CA PRO A 817 -48.61 -30.59 -15.17
C PRO A 817 -47.55 -29.48 -15.10
N ASN A 818 -47.11 -29.08 -13.91
CA ASN A 818 -46.00 -28.15 -13.72
C ASN A 818 -44.70 -28.95 -13.53
N SER A 819 -43.97 -29.09 -14.63
CA SER A 819 -42.79 -29.95 -14.73
C SER A 819 -41.50 -29.27 -14.28
N PHE A 820 -40.94 -29.71 -13.16
CA PHE A 820 -39.60 -29.32 -12.69
C PHE A 820 -38.63 -30.50 -12.85
N LYS A 821 -37.35 -30.19 -13.03
CA LYS A 821 -36.28 -31.17 -12.94
C LYS A 821 -35.34 -30.75 -11.81
N THR A 822 -35.02 -31.70 -10.96
CA THR A 822 -33.94 -31.58 -9.99
C THR A 822 -32.77 -32.38 -10.51
N ILE A 823 -31.59 -31.77 -10.55
CA ILE A 823 -30.34 -32.47 -10.78
C ILE A 823 -29.60 -32.40 -9.45
N ARG A 824 -29.35 -33.54 -8.83
CA ARG A 824 -28.68 -33.61 -7.54
C ARG A 824 -27.61 -34.68 -7.57
N ASN A 825 -26.37 -34.30 -7.35
CA ASN A 825 -25.31 -35.23 -7.01
C ASN A 825 -25.46 -35.66 -5.53
N ALA A 826 -25.72 -36.95 -5.30
CA ALA A 826 -25.82 -37.50 -3.95
C ALA A 826 -24.50 -37.39 -3.15
N ALA A 827 -23.35 -37.26 -3.82
CA ALA A 827 -22.03 -37.18 -3.19
C ALA A 827 -21.61 -35.73 -2.87
N LEU A 828 -22.04 -34.73 -3.65
CA LEU A 828 -21.53 -33.36 -3.52
C LEU A 828 -22.42 -32.45 -2.66
N THR A 829 -23.60 -32.87 -2.20
CA THR A 829 -24.59 -32.04 -1.47
C THR A 829 -25.11 -30.80 -2.20
N HIS A 830 -24.59 -30.51 -3.39
CA HIS A 830 -25.02 -29.43 -4.29
C HIS A 830 -26.03 -29.99 -5.32
N GLY A 831 -26.92 -29.13 -5.83
CA GLY A 831 -27.90 -29.52 -6.85
C GLY A 831 -28.62 -28.32 -7.45
N TRP A 832 -29.18 -28.54 -8.64
CA TRP A 832 -29.85 -27.56 -9.49
C TRP A 832 -31.35 -27.80 -9.49
N LEU A 833 -32.12 -26.72 -9.41
CA LEU A 833 -33.57 -26.71 -9.62
C LEU A 833 -33.89 -25.97 -10.92
N ILE A 834 -34.54 -26.64 -11.87
CA ILE A 834 -34.98 -26.02 -13.12
C ILE A 834 -36.50 -25.85 -13.10
N SER A 835 -36.98 -24.62 -13.27
CA SER A 835 -38.39 -24.21 -13.20
C SER A 835 -38.90 -23.55 -14.48
N GLY A 836 -40.23 -23.50 -14.64
CA GLY A 836 -40.88 -22.68 -15.66
C GLY A 836 -41.00 -23.28 -17.07
N LEU A 837 -41.01 -24.62 -17.24
CA LEU A 837 -41.12 -25.28 -18.56
C LEU A 837 -42.58 -25.37 -19.08
N LEU A 838 -42.81 -25.31 -20.40
CA LEU A 838 -44.17 -25.21 -20.99
C LEU A 838 -44.97 -26.52 -21.07
N SER A 839 -44.31 -27.67 -21.14
CA SER A 839 -44.95 -29.00 -21.10
C SER A 839 -43.88 -30.07 -21.32
N LEU A 840 -43.88 -31.16 -20.54
CA LEU A 840 -43.03 -32.33 -20.78
C LEU A 840 -43.60 -33.30 -21.84
N SER A 841 -44.75 -32.98 -22.47
CA SER A 841 -45.35 -33.84 -23.48
C SER A 841 -44.55 -33.79 -24.78
N GLY A 842 -43.54 -34.68 -24.91
CA GLY A 842 -42.82 -34.88 -26.17
C GLY A 842 -41.32 -35.22 -26.09
N LEU A 843 -40.70 -35.30 -24.91
CA LEU A 843 -39.30 -35.70 -24.79
C LEU A 843 -39.15 -37.22 -24.92
N ASN A 844 -38.98 -37.70 -26.15
CA ASN A 844 -38.89 -39.14 -26.42
C ASN A 844 -37.51 -39.76 -26.17
N LEU A 845 -36.42 -38.99 -26.05
CA LEU A 845 -35.07 -39.54 -25.87
C LEU A 845 -34.18 -38.57 -25.06
N TYR A 846 -33.45 -39.08 -24.08
CA TYR A 846 -32.31 -38.38 -23.47
C TYR A 846 -31.02 -39.04 -23.99
N THR A 847 -30.13 -38.27 -24.62
CA THR A 847 -28.81 -38.76 -25.06
C THR A 847 -27.77 -38.39 -23.99
N ALA A 848 -27.03 -39.37 -23.47
CA ALA A 848 -25.88 -39.13 -22.61
C ALA A 848 -24.67 -38.61 -23.42
N ASN A 849 -23.67 -38.06 -22.71
CA ASN A 849 -22.44 -37.50 -23.32
C ASN A 849 -21.60 -38.52 -24.11
N ASP A 850 -21.81 -39.82 -23.91
CA ASP A 850 -21.17 -40.90 -24.66
C ASP A 850 -21.99 -41.36 -25.89
N GLY A 851 -23.09 -40.68 -26.19
CA GLY A 851 -24.01 -41.01 -27.28
C GLY A 851 -25.03 -42.10 -26.92
N THR A 852 -25.03 -42.63 -25.70
CA THR A 852 -26.01 -43.65 -25.29
C THR A 852 -27.37 -43.01 -25.00
N THR A 853 -28.43 -43.59 -25.56
CA THR A 853 -29.80 -43.10 -25.41
C THR A 853 -30.48 -43.76 -24.22
N PHE A 854 -30.97 -42.96 -23.27
CA PHE A 854 -31.83 -43.40 -22.17
C PHE A 854 -33.30 -43.24 -22.58
N ALA A 855 -33.99 -44.37 -22.76
CA ALA A 855 -35.46 -44.41 -22.84
C ALA A 855 -36.02 -44.60 -21.43
N PRO A 856 -36.75 -43.63 -20.85
CA PRO A 856 -37.38 -43.82 -19.55
C PRO A 856 -38.35 -45.02 -19.61
N ALA A 857 -38.41 -45.80 -18.54
CA ALA A 857 -39.29 -46.96 -18.47
C ALA A 857 -40.74 -46.54 -18.72
N SER A 858 -41.33 -47.02 -19.81
CA SER A 858 -42.69 -46.67 -20.21
C SER A 858 -43.69 -47.33 -19.25
N LEU A 859 -44.60 -46.54 -18.67
CA LEU A 859 -45.73 -47.10 -17.93
C LEU A 859 -46.69 -47.73 -18.96
N VAL A 860 -46.81 -49.05 -18.93
CA VAL A 860 -47.72 -49.82 -19.80
C VAL A 860 -48.83 -50.45 -18.97
N THR A 861 -49.96 -50.77 -19.59
CA THR A 861 -51.06 -51.45 -18.89
C THR A 861 -50.96 -52.96 -19.07
N LEU A 862 -51.11 -53.72 -17.98
CA LEU A 862 -51.35 -55.15 -18.02
C LEU A 862 -52.84 -55.38 -17.88
N GLN A 863 -53.46 -56.03 -18.87
CA GLN A 863 -54.89 -56.25 -18.95
C GLN A 863 -55.19 -57.72 -19.27
N VAL A 864 -56.09 -58.31 -18.50
CA VAL A 864 -56.67 -59.63 -18.78
C VAL A 864 -58.19 -59.48 -18.88
N THR A 865 -58.75 -59.95 -19.98
CA THR A 865 -60.20 -60.01 -20.21
C THR A 865 -60.66 -61.46 -20.11
N VAL A 866 -61.57 -61.77 -19.20
CA VAL A 866 -62.07 -63.13 -18.98
C VAL A 866 -63.50 -63.26 -19.55
N LYS A 867 -63.70 -64.23 -20.44
CA LYS A 867 -64.99 -64.51 -21.10
C LYS A 867 -65.36 -65.99 -21.00
N ASP A 868 -66.64 -66.33 -21.17
CA ASP A 868 -67.09 -67.71 -21.36
C ASP A 868 -66.97 -68.15 -22.84
N VAL A 869 -67.31 -69.41 -23.14
CA VAL A 869 -67.30 -69.97 -24.50
C VAL A 869 -68.31 -69.30 -25.46
N LYS A 870 -69.28 -68.53 -24.95
CA LYS A 870 -70.24 -67.73 -25.73
C LYS A 870 -69.76 -66.29 -25.94
N GLY A 871 -68.60 -65.92 -25.38
CA GLY A 871 -68.04 -64.57 -25.44
C GLY A 871 -68.61 -63.61 -24.38
N THR A 872 -69.41 -64.10 -23.43
CA THR A 872 -69.94 -63.31 -22.31
C THR A 872 -68.82 -63.00 -21.32
N ALA A 873 -68.70 -61.75 -20.89
CA ALA A 873 -67.73 -61.36 -19.87
C ALA A 873 -68.04 -62.02 -18.52
N ILE A 874 -67.00 -62.52 -17.83
CA ILE A 874 -67.13 -63.15 -16.52
C ILE A 874 -66.66 -62.16 -15.45
N GLN A 875 -67.59 -61.66 -14.63
CA GLN A 875 -67.30 -60.80 -13.49
C GLN A 875 -66.78 -61.62 -12.28
N ASN A 876 -65.93 -61.02 -11.46
CA ASN A 876 -65.37 -61.59 -10.23
C ASN A 876 -64.56 -62.89 -10.46
N ALA A 877 -64.01 -63.08 -11.66
CA ALA A 877 -62.96 -64.08 -11.87
C ALA A 877 -61.64 -63.54 -11.30
N GLN A 878 -61.06 -64.29 -10.37
CA GLN A 878 -59.77 -63.95 -9.77
C GLN A 878 -58.68 -64.17 -10.81
N THR A 879 -57.96 -63.10 -11.11
CA THR A 879 -56.93 -63.08 -12.14
C THR A 879 -55.61 -62.68 -11.53
N ALA A 880 -54.59 -63.50 -11.76
CA ALA A 880 -53.23 -63.18 -11.36
C ALA A 880 -52.26 -63.26 -12.55
N ILE A 881 -51.27 -62.36 -12.58
CA ILE A 881 -50.14 -62.37 -13.52
C ILE A 881 -48.87 -62.52 -12.70
N TYR A 882 -48.02 -63.48 -13.06
CA TYR A 882 -46.72 -63.71 -12.45
C TYR A 882 -45.62 -63.65 -13.49
N LYS A 883 -44.43 -63.15 -13.14
CA LYS A 883 -43.24 -63.31 -13.98
C LYS A 883 -42.84 -64.77 -14.05
N SER A 884 -42.56 -65.26 -15.25
CA SER A 884 -42.08 -66.64 -15.44
C SER A 884 -40.69 -66.89 -14.85
N SER A 885 -39.89 -65.83 -14.66
CA SER A 885 -38.50 -65.94 -14.17
C SER A 885 -38.40 -66.25 -12.68
N ASP A 886 -39.25 -65.63 -11.85
CA ASP A 886 -39.11 -65.64 -10.40
C ASP A 886 -40.44 -65.81 -9.64
N ASN A 887 -41.55 -65.96 -10.35
CA ASN A 887 -42.91 -65.99 -9.79
C ASN A 887 -43.31 -64.73 -9.01
N SER A 888 -42.67 -63.59 -9.25
CA SER A 888 -43.11 -62.32 -8.68
C SER A 888 -44.50 -61.94 -9.22
N GLU A 889 -45.39 -61.54 -8.30
CA GLU A 889 -46.76 -61.12 -8.62
C GLU A 889 -46.75 -59.72 -9.25
N LEU A 890 -47.40 -59.60 -10.42
CA LEU A 890 -47.55 -58.34 -11.15
C LEU A 890 -48.98 -57.81 -11.10
N LEU A 891 -49.97 -58.70 -11.07
CA LEU A 891 -51.40 -58.40 -10.95
C LEU A 891 -52.02 -59.50 -10.09
N ASN A 892 -52.93 -59.15 -9.18
CA ASN A 892 -53.81 -60.07 -8.47
C ASN A 892 -55.09 -59.33 -8.12
N ALA A 893 -56.08 -59.42 -9.03
CA ALA A 893 -57.32 -58.68 -8.92
C ALA A 893 -58.48 -59.49 -9.49
N ASP A 894 -59.67 -59.23 -8.97
CA ASP A 894 -60.91 -59.74 -9.55
C ASP A 894 -61.29 -58.93 -10.78
N THR A 895 -61.82 -59.62 -11.79
CA THR A 895 -62.37 -58.97 -12.99
C THR A 895 -63.62 -58.15 -12.66
N ASN A 896 -63.74 -56.97 -13.26
CA ASN A 896 -64.91 -56.11 -13.13
C ASN A 896 -66.13 -56.63 -13.93
N ALA A 897 -67.24 -55.88 -13.96
CA ALA A 897 -68.46 -56.26 -14.69
C ALA A 897 -68.26 -56.47 -16.21
N SER A 898 -67.20 -55.92 -16.80
CA SER A 898 -66.80 -56.14 -18.20
C SER A 898 -65.81 -57.30 -18.37
N GLY A 899 -65.54 -58.07 -17.31
CA GLY A 899 -64.61 -59.19 -17.32
C GLY A 899 -63.14 -58.77 -17.33
N ILE A 900 -62.81 -57.53 -16.96
CA ILE A 900 -61.45 -56.99 -17.07
C ILE A 900 -60.78 -56.88 -15.70
N ALA A 901 -59.54 -57.36 -15.59
CA ALA A 901 -58.61 -57.07 -14.51
C ALA A 901 -57.37 -56.35 -15.09
N SER A 902 -56.96 -55.23 -14.50
CA SER A 902 -55.83 -54.44 -15.02
C SER A 902 -55.01 -53.72 -13.96
N VAL A 903 -53.72 -53.50 -14.25
CA VAL A 903 -52.78 -52.74 -13.42
C VAL A 903 -51.75 -52.01 -14.29
N GLY A 904 -51.19 -50.90 -13.80
CA GLY A 904 -50.03 -50.25 -14.43
C GLY A 904 -48.73 -50.99 -14.14
N TYR A 905 -47.87 -51.13 -15.14
CA TYR A 905 -46.57 -51.80 -15.04
C TYR A 905 -45.48 -50.93 -15.65
N THR A 906 -44.36 -50.80 -14.95
CA THR A 906 -43.18 -50.07 -15.43
C THR A 906 -42.37 -50.99 -16.35
N TYR A 907 -42.50 -50.82 -17.67
CA TYR A 907 -41.81 -51.63 -18.66
C TYR A 907 -40.33 -51.26 -18.73
N THR A 908 -39.47 -52.23 -18.46
CA THR A 908 -38.01 -52.10 -18.58
C THR A 908 -37.43 -52.97 -19.70
N ALA A 909 -38.06 -54.12 -19.98
CA ALA A 909 -37.74 -55.03 -21.08
C ALA A 909 -38.91 -56.02 -21.28
N ASP A 910 -38.91 -56.70 -22.43
CA ASP A 910 -39.87 -57.77 -22.70
C ASP A 910 -39.79 -58.83 -21.60
N THR A 911 -40.90 -59.02 -20.89
CA THR A 911 -40.95 -59.86 -19.69
C THR A 911 -41.94 -60.99 -19.92
N ASN A 912 -41.44 -62.22 -19.93
CA ASN A 912 -42.27 -63.41 -20.02
C ASN A 912 -43.07 -63.59 -18.73
N ILE A 913 -44.37 -63.83 -18.87
CA ILE A 913 -45.33 -63.99 -17.79
C ILE A 913 -46.15 -65.26 -17.99
N TYR A 914 -46.79 -65.69 -16.89
CA TYR A 914 -47.93 -66.58 -16.96
C TYR A 914 -49.08 -66.01 -16.13
N THR A 915 -50.31 -66.29 -16.56
CA THR A 915 -51.53 -65.86 -15.90
C THR A 915 -52.25 -67.04 -15.30
N ARG A 916 -52.84 -66.86 -14.12
CA ARG A 916 -53.72 -67.83 -13.48
C ARG A 916 -55.09 -67.22 -13.31
N ILE A 917 -56.10 -67.84 -13.91
CA ILE A 917 -57.48 -67.37 -13.87
C ILE A 917 -58.35 -68.45 -13.25
N ARG A 918 -59.05 -68.09 -12.17
CA ARG A 918 -60.05 -68.97 -11.55
C ARG A 918 -61.31 -68.20 -11.20
N LYS A 919 -62.46 -68.85 -11.35
CA LYS A 919 -63.74 -68.34 -10.87
C LYS A 919 -64.31 -69.31 -9.85
N SER A 920 -64.12 -68.99 -8.57
CA SER A 920 -64.88 -69.64 -7.49
C SER A 920 -66.23 -68.94 -7.40
N SER A 921 -67.27 -69.44 -8.06
CA SER A 921 -68.63 -68.94 -7.85
C SER A 921 -69.32 -69.71 -6.74
N THR A 922 -70.05 -69.02 -5.88
CA THR A 922 -71.29 -69.54 -5.31
C THR A 922 -72.37 -69.43 -6.39
N GLY A 923 -72.93 -70.56 -6.85
CA GLY A 923 -73.91 -70.61 -7.96
C GLY A 923 -73.86 -71.91 -8.76
N THR A 924 -74.78 -72.07 -9.72
CA THR A 924 -74.92 -73.29 -10.56
C THR A 924 -73.88 -73.41 -11.68
N THR A 925 -73.21 -72.31 -12.04
CA THR A 925 -72.20 -72.27 -13.10
C THR A 925 -70.80 -72.22 -12.50
N ARG A 926 -70.03 -73.28 -12.73
CA ARG A 926 -68.62 -73.41 -12.37
C ARG A 926 -67.77 -73.43 -13.64
N TYR A 927 -66.50 -73.04 -13.52
CA TYR A 927 -65.58 -72.99 -14.64
C TYR A 927 -64.29 -73.74 -14.31
N PHE A 928 -63.71 -74.42 -15.30
CA PHE A 928 -62.35 -74.92 -15.17
C PHE A 928 -61.37 -73.74 -15.06
N ALA A 929 -60.38 -73.85 -14.17
CA ALA A 929 -59.32 -72.86 -14.09
C ALA A 929 -58.51 -72.86 -15.39
N ASN A 930 -58.00 -71.69 -15.77
CA ASN A 930 -57.18 -71.53 -16.96
C ASN A 930 -55.84 -70.88 -16.61
N ASP A 931 -54.77 -71.51 -17.07
CA ASP A 931 -53.44 -70.96 -17.05
C ASP A 931 -53.01 -70.65 -18.49
N SER A 932 -52.44 -69.48 -18.71
CA SER A 932 -51.95 -69.03 -20.01
C SER A 932 -50.59 -68.37 -19.87
N SER A 933 -49.83 -68.28 -20.95
CA SER A 933 -48.53 -67.58 -20.97
C SER A 933 -48.58 -66.40 -21.95
N GLY A 934 -47.72 -65.42 -21.71
CA GLY A 934 -47.61 -64.24 -22.57
C GLY A 934 -46.30 -63.50 -22.32
N THR A 935 -46.10 -62.41 -23.04
CA THR A 935 -44.94 -61.53 -22.87
C THR A 935 -45.46 -60.11 -22.75
N ILE A 936 -45.05 -59.41 -21.69
CA ILE A 936 -45.28 -57.97 -21.57
C ILE A 936 -44.35 -57.30 -22.56
N THR A 937 -44.89 -56.49 -23.46
CA THR A 937 -44.12 -55.73 -24.46
C THR A 937 -44.12 -54.23 -24.12
N SER A 938 -43.42 -53.43 -24.91
CA SER A 938 -43.45 -51.96 -24.81
C SER A 938 -44.84 -51.34 -25.02
N SER A 939 -45.81 -52.11 -25.56
CA SER A 939 -47.23 -51.70 -25.66
C SER A 939 -48.09 -52.18 -24.48
N GLY A 940 -47.50 -52.88 -23.51
CA GLY A 940 -48.22 -53.54 -22.41
C GLY A 940 -48.57 -54.99 -22.70
N LEU A 941 -49.56 -55.49 -21.96
CA LEU A 941 -50.13 -56.82 -22.12
C LEU A 941 -51.65 -56.67 -22.22
N ASN A 942 -52.24 -57.24 -23.27
CA ASN A 942 -53.70 -57.34 -23.39
C ASN A 942 -54.06 -58.73 -23.88
N ILE A 943 -54.52 -59.59 -22.96
CA ILE A 943 -54.90 -60.97 -23.28
C ILE A 943 -56.38 -61.21 -23.00
N THR A 944 -57.03 -62.02 -23.83
CA THR A 944 -58.39 -62.52 -23.58
C THR A 944 -58.32 -64.01 -23.26
N VAL A 945 -58.87 -64.39 -22.12
CA VAL A 945 -58.93 -65.76 -21.63
C VAL A 945 -60.37 -66.25 -21.65
N THR A 946 -60.61 -67.38 -22.32
CA THR A 946 -61.92 -68.03 -22.34
C THR A 946 -61.96 -69.15 -21.30
N LEU A 947 -62.85 -69.04 -20.31
CA LEU A 947 -63.14 -70.12 -19.37
C LEU A 947 -64.24 -71.03 -19.92
N ILE A 948 -64.04 -72.34 -19.73
CA ILE A 948 -65.01 -73.36 -20.12
C ILE A 948 -65.87 -73.69 -18.90
N GLU A 949 -67.18 -73.62 -19.06
CA GLU A 949 -68.14 -74.02 -18.04
C GLU A 949 -67.99 -75.52 -17.75
N ASP A 950 -67.85 -75.88 -16.47
CA ASP A 950 -67.79 -77.26 -16.00
C ASP A 950 -69.21 -77.83 -15.96
N THR A 951 -69.58 -78.55 -17.01
CA THR A 951 -70.90 -79.18 -17.15
C THR A 951 -71.08 -80.44 -16.30
N ILE A 952 -70.02 -80.94 -15.65
CA ILE A 952 -70.06 -82.14 -14.82
C ILE A 952 -70.31 -81.75 -13.36
N ALA A 953 -69.80 -80.60 -12.93
CA ALA A 953 -70.01 -80.07 -11.58
C ALA A 953 -71.40 -79.43 -11.40
N THR A 954 -72.48 -80.21 -11.61
CA THR A 954 -73.84 -79.83 -11.20
C THR A 954 -74.06 -80.18 -9.74
N SER A 955 -74.23 -79.13 -8.92
CA SER A 955 -74.44 -79.12 -7.44
C SER A 955 -73.36 -79.81 -6.61
#